data_AF-A0A1B1S4G0-F1
#
_entry.id   AF-A0A1B1S4G0-F1
#
_cell.length_a   1.000
_cell.length_b   1.000
_cell.length_c   1.000
_cell.angle_alpha   90.00
_cell.angle_beta   90.00
_cell.angle_gamma   90.00
#
_symmetry.space_group_name_H-M   'P 1'
#
loop_
_entity.id
_entity.type
_entity.pdbx_description
1 polymer ?
#
loop_
_entity_poly.entity_id
_entity_poly.type
_entity_poly.pdbx_seq_one_letter_code
_entity_poly.pdbx_strand_id
1 'polypeptide(L)'
;MSKVNFIKLFSAILTFVLVFSLLSPFSVSAEQNLSVKENQQTQSQMEIKAAIADQLRVIDSQPRLHKALEKKSGEETVDVIVHLSKKPVGLERAIVKSKGKAFSNDAKTKVKKNVKAQQALAKKEMRALNIIVKEGFAYDTVLNGFAATVKAKDLDKILTIEGVTLVEPDTEVHAMETPKTTAAGDVDAAMDNSISFLGIEPLWQEGLEGQGVKVAVLDTGIDPDHPEFTGIYKGGKNFIPFNPTVYTKSRAIDDASETRPSERVSTQPEFNANGSSFYTSHGTHVAGTIAAIGANEYGIKGIAPKVDLYAYRVLGAYGSGSTSGIIAAIEEAVIQEMDVINLSLGGGANTETDAGSFAINNAMLSGTIGVVATGNSGPKRGTMGTPATARLGIAVGNTTNPEKIYEGTMNVVAGSYTLDKSLQLMGTTFGQNLSEQLSGEYEIVAVPGFGKPTDFAEVDVQDKVALISRGEIAFVDKIAAAKQAGAKAVIIHNFAGGTNAPGASGTFLGDSFEFLPTFDMSQTDGEALRSALSGTKGSISFDGFTNTTTEGDEVNASSSRGPSTPNFDIKPDVSAPGTNIMSAIPMYKADFPDASYSQAYTRKTGTSMATPHIAGIAALVKQAHPDWNAFDVKVALSNTATILDTKKYDVFAQGAGRVNAYAAVHPNALAYAQDQAIVDESGELVDNIKGTVTFGTQNISESAVSVDKEILVKDMGQKGGIYDVTVEITKGFAGATLTVDQTSFNLNGEQSLTATLVADQNAQTNPGDELLGYIHLKNGDYEISLPFAADFGGTGLAEIKNMSITEKDLSFNGDGVKDNAQLAFTLTRDVTSHYIELWDIMNPEGGKFEDGYIGYFIAGQKLAAGSYTLSIDGMYQPWDATPRTTIPDGLYTIDFKVISQNKAVSDFVGPIIVKTTAPEIAGSVENGQATGQITDKYIDYNTELKKHELDYDLNDKLNASYVTTVDGQKSEPVALNLSADGTFTFPVTKETNTVTVFVKDAAGNTAESLIYEKEEEEPTPEPEPNDNTTLIVNNENITINGNKGKLVVWQEAILANGKTKKTNVTKEATYTVADESILSVENGLITAKKKGSTTITIAYKDDEITVNVTTRK
;
A
#
# COMPACT_ATOMS: atom_id res chain seq x y z
N MET A 1 -27.91 -62.57 -48.47
CA MET A 1 -28.28 -64.01 -48.42
C MET A 1 -27.21 -64.70 -47.60
N SER A 2 -27.39 -64.84 -46.29
CA SER A 2 -28.16 -65.84 -45.51
C SER A 2 -27.29 -66.99 -45.01
N LYS A 3 -27.27 -67.12 -43.67
CA LYS A 3 -27.49 -68.35 -42.85
C LYS A 3 -27.17 -69.65 -43.58
N VAL A 4 -26.30 -70.52 -43.07
CA VAL A 4 -26.62 -71.48 -41.99
C VAL A 4 -25.30 -72.10 -41.52
N ASN A 5 -24.98 -72.01 -40.22
CA ASN A 5 -24.27 -73.04 -39.44
C ASN A 5 -24.17 -72.64 -37.94
N PHE A 6 -25.31 -72.26 -37.35
CA PHE A 6 -25.43 -71.83 -35.94
C PHE A 6 -25.83 -72.99 -34.98
N ILE A 7 -25.62 -74.26 -35.34
CA ILE A 7 -26.23 -75.41 -34.63
C ILE A 7 -25.20 -76.43 -34.08
N LYS A 8 -23.89 -76.17 -34.10
CA LYS A 8 -22.91 -77.15 -33.56
C LYS A 8 -22.05 -76.69 -32.37
N LEU A 9 -22.30 -75.49 -31.81
CA LEU A 9 -21.62 -75.05 -30.58
C LEU A 9 -22.47 -75.21 -29.30
N PHE A 10 -23.78 -75.52 -29.43
CA PHE A 10 -24.70 -75.58 -28.29
C PHE A 10 -24.83 -76.96 -27.60
N SER A 11 -24.18 -78.01 -28.12
CA SER A 11 -24.30 -79.38 -27.57
C SER A 11 -23.22 -79.79 -26.58
N ALA A 12 -22.21 -78.95 -26.30
CA ALA A 12 -21.18 -79.24 -25.30
C ALA A 12 -21.44 -78.60 -23.92
N ILE A 13 -22.42 -77.68 -23.82
CA ILE A 13 -22.72 -76.96 -22.57
C ILE A 13 -23.90 -77.60 -21.81
N LEU A 14 -24.68 -78.47 -22.45
CA LEU A 14 -25.87 -79.08 -21.83
C LEU A 14 -25.58 -80.32 -20.98
N THR A 15 -24.37 -80.88 -21.04
CA THR A 15 -24.01 -82.12 -20.31
C THR A 15 -23.33 -81.85 -18.96
N PHE A 16 -22.93 -80.61 -18.67
CA PHE A 16 -22.37 -80.24 -17.37
C PHE A 16 -23.41 -79.73 -16.36
N VAL A 17 -24.67 -79.53 -16.78
CA VAL A 17 -25.75 -78.95 -15.96
C VAL A 17 -26.67 -80.00 -15.32
N LEU A 18 -26.47 -81.30 -15.57
CA LEU A 18 -27.46 -82.34 -15.22
C LEU A 18 -27.05 -83.36 -14.14
N VAL A 19 -25.92 -83.17 -13.43
CA VAL A 19 -25.44 -84.15 -12.41
C VAL A 19 -25.50 -83.66 -10.95
N PHE A 20 -25.88 -82.41 -10.67
CA PHE A 20 -25.96 -81.94 -9.27
C PHE A 20 -27.33 -81.39 -8.82
N SER A 21 -28.42 -81.83 -9.47
CA SER A 21 -29.79 -81.46 -9.09
C SER A 21 -30.54 -82.55 -8.32
N LEU A 22 -29.90 -83.20 -7.34
CA LEU A 22 -30.61 -84.09 -6.40
C LEU A 22 -30.15 -83.85 -4.96
N LEU A 23 -31.08 -83.24 -4.20
CA LEU A 23 -31.33 -83.38 -2.76
C LEU A 23 -30.61 -82.39 -1.82
N SER A 24 -31.38 -81.36 -1.44
CA SER A 24 -31.21 -80.48 -0.26
C SER A 24 -31.64 -81.23 1.03
N PRO A 25 -31.25 -80.80 2.27
CA PRO A 25 -31.97 -79.66 2.87
C PRO A 25 -31.23 -78.77 3.91
N PHE A 26 -31.73 -77.52 4.00
CA PHE A 26 -31.69 -76.50 5.07
C PHE A 26 -30.36 -75.86 5.50
N SER A 27 -30.14 -74.58 5.14
CA SER A 27 -30.38 -73.41 6.02
C SER A 27 -29.89 -72.08 5.40
N VAL A 28 -30.80 -71.10 5.37
CA VAL A 28 -30.63 -69.63 5.33
C VAL A 28 -29.72 -69.03 4.24
N SER A 29 -30.36 -68.38 3.28
CA SER A 29 -29.76 -67.61 2.18
C SER A 29 -29.01 -66.38 2.71
N ALA A 30 -27.69 -66.35 2.51
CA ALA A 30 -26.93 -65.10 2.41
C ALA A 30 -26.69 -64.83 0.93
N GLU A 31 -27.26 -63.75 0.40
CA GLU A 31 -26.95 -63.25 -0.94
C GLU A 31 -25.46 -62.91 -1.02
N GLN A 32 -24.72 -63.65 -1.86
CA GLN A 32 -23.40 -63.23 -2.29
C GLN A 32 -23.54 -62.04 -3.23
N ASN A 33 -23.47 -60.85 -2.63
CA ASN A 33 -23.16 -59.62 -3.34
C ASN A 33 -21.90 -59.85 -4.19
N LEU A 34 -22.01 -59.61 -5.49
CA LEU A 34 -20.89 -59.14 -6.29
C LEU A 34 -20.33 -57.93 -5.56
N SER A 35 -19.18 -58.08 -4.88
CA SER A 35 -18.50 -56.94 -4.30
C SER A 35 -18.05 -56.04 -5.46
N VAL A 36 -18.88 -55.05 -5.80
CA VAL A 36 -18.40 -53.79 -6.32
C VAL A 36 -17.22 -53.43 -5.42
N LYS A 37 -16.04 -53.19 -6.01
CA LYS A 37 -14.92 -52.63 -5.25
C LYS A 37 -15.46 -51.35 -4.59
N GLU A 38 -15.79 -51.41 -3.30
CA GLU A 38 -15.84 -50.25 -2.43
C GLU A 38 -14.41 -49.75 -2.32
N ASN A 39 -13.96 -49.05 -3.35
CA ASN A 39 -12.86 -48.13 -3.23
C ASN A 39 -13.48 -46.87 -2.63
N GLN A 40 -13.76 -46.89 -1.32
CA GLN A 40 -14.14 -45.69 -0.58
C GLN A 40 -12.94 -44.74 -0.62
N GLN A 41 -12.88 -43.91 -1.65
CA GLN A 41 -11.96 -42.78 -1.67
C GLN A 41 -12.43 -41.82 -0.60
N THR A 42 -11.58 -41.50 0.37
CA THR A 42 -11.89 -40.50 1.40
C THR A 42 -12.10 -39.16 0.71
N GLN A 43 -13.04 -38.32 1.15
CA GLN A 43 -13.29 -37.02 0.51
C GLN A 43 -12.04 -36.11 0.40
N SER A 44 -11.12 -36.13 1.38
CA SER A 44 -9.81 -35.45 1.28
C SER A 44 -9.00 -35.90 0.03
N GLN A 45 -9.13 -37.16 -0.39
CA GLN A 45 -8.52 -37.66 -1.63
C GLN A 45 -9.21 -37.13 -2.89
N MET A 46 -10.51 -36.83 -2.83
CA MET A 46 -11.24 -36.20 -3.95
C MET A 46 -10.84 -34.73 -4.08
N GLU A 47 -10.73 -34.00 -2.97
CA GLU A 47 -10.23 -32.61 -2.88
C GLU A 47 -8.83 -32.43 -3.44
N ILE A 48 -7.93 -33.34 -3.08
CA ILE A 48 -6.57 -33.29 -3.60
C ILE A 48 -6.56 -33.59 -5.10
N LYS A 49 -7.40 -34.50 -5.62
CA LYS A 49 -7.47 -34.82 -7.08
C LYS A 49 -7.97 -33.65 -7.91
N ALA A 50 -8.97 -32.97 -7.39
CA ALA A 50 -9.56 -31.77 -7.92
C ALA A 50 -8.48 -30.70 -8.14
N ALA A 51 -7.85 -30.27 -7.04
CA ALA A 51 -6.77 -29.29 -7.06
C ALA A 51 -5.53 -29.71 -7.89
N ILE A 52 -5.24 -31.00 -8.01
CA ILE A 52 -4.19 -31.51 -8.91
C ILE A 52 -4.53 -31.27 -10.38
N ALA A 53 -5.80 -31.45 -10.77
CA ALA A 53 -6.22 -31.30 -12.15
C ALA A 53 -6.00 -29.87 -12.65
N ASP A 54 -6.30 -28.86 -11.82
CA ASP A 54 -6.03 -27.43 -12.08
C ASP A 54 -4.56 -27.19 -12.41
N GLN A 55 -3.68 -27.69 -11.54
CA GLN A 55 -2.24 -27.47 -11.65
C GLN A 55 -1.65 -28.18 -12.88
N LEU A 56 -2.16 -29.36 -13.24
CA LEU A 56 -1.68 -30.11 -14.40
C LEU A 56 -2.03 -29.44 -15.73
N ARG A 57 -3.20 -28.82 -15.86
CA ARG A 57 -3.61 -28.18 -17.12
C ARG A 57 -2.77 -26.98 -17.51
N VAL A 58 -2.37 -26.15 -16.53
CA VAL A 58 -1.48 -25.01 -16.79
C VAL A 58 -0.13 -25.49 -17.29
N ILE A 59 0.38 -26.59 -16.74
CA ILE A 59 1.63 -27.23 -17.12
C ILE A 59 1.55 -27.85 -18.53
N ASP A 60 0.36 -28.29 -18.95
CA ASP A 60 0.13 -28.93 -20.26
C ASP A 60 -0.32 -27.92 -21.36
N SER A 61 -0.42 -26.63 -21.03
CA SER A 61 -0.81 -25.55 -21.96
C SER A 61 0.29 -25.18 -22.98
N GLN A 62 -0.09 -24.50 -24.07
CA GLN A 62 0.87 -24.00 -25.05
C GLN A 62 1.70 -22.85 -24.47
N PRO A 63 3.00 -22.71 -24.85
CA PRO A 63 3.84 -21.61 -24.39
C PRO A 63 3.19 -20.25 -24.70
N ARG A 64 3.04 -19.40 -23.68
CA ARG A 64 2.49 -18.04 -23.84
C ARG A 64 3.23 -16.99 -23.01
N LEU A 65 3.18 -15.74 -23.49
CA LEU A 65 3.58 -14.57 -22.72
C LEU A 65 2.40 -14.05 -21.91
N HIS A 66 2.66 -13.57 -20.71
CA HIS A 66 1.70 -12.78 -19.95
C HIS A 66 1.41 -11.46 -20.68
N LYS A 67 0.15 -10.98 -20.63
CA LYS A 67 -0.31 -9.79 -21.38
C LYS A 67 0.55 -8.54 -21.15
N ALA A 68 1.02 -8.34 -19.91
CA ALA A 68 1.90 -7.22 -19.56
C ALA A 68 3.25 -7.21 -20.32
N LEU A 69 3.68 -8.36 -20.85
CA LEU A 69 4.92 -8.53 -21.60
C LEU A 69 4.73 -8.41 -23.12
N GLU A 70 3.53 -8.64 -23.65
CA GLU A 70 3.27 -8.69 -25.11
C GLU A 70 3.60 -7.38 -25.85
N LYS A 71 3.57 -6.25 -25.16
CA LYS A 71 3.86 -4.91 -25.74
C LYS A 71 5.29 -4.42 -25.47
N LYS A 72 6.08 -5.17 -24.69
CA LYS A 72 7.46 -4.82 -24.37
C LYS A 72 8.35 -5.17 -25.56
N SER A 73 9.22 -4.24 -25.97
CA SER A 73 10.09 -4.47 -27.12
C SER A 73 11.41 -3.68 -27.04
N GLY A 74 12.37 -4.03 -27.87
CA GLY A 74 13.66 -3.34 -27.94
C GLY A 74 14.65 -3.79 -26.87
N GLU A 75 15.53 -2.87 -26.46
CA GLU A 75 16.70 -3.16 -25.60
C GLU A 75 16.43 -2.99 -24.09
N GLU A 76 15.21 -2.61 -23.69
CA GLU A 76 14.85 -2.52 -22.27
C GLU A 76 15.00 -3.89 -21.59
N THR A 77 15.48 -3.89 -20.34
CA THR A 77 15.56 -5.10 -19.52
C THR A 77 14.24 -5.30 -18.78
N VAL A 78 13.77 -6.54 -18.72
CA VAL A 78 12.54 -6.93 -18.05
C VAL A 78 12.85 -8.12 -17.14
N ASP A 79 12.40 -8.03 -15.89
CA ASP A 79 12.44 -9.13 -14.94
C ASP A 79 11.22 -10.04 -15.16
N VAL A 80 11.46 -11.34 -15.31
CA VAL A 80 10.45 -12.33 -15.66
C VAL A 80 10.58 -13.59 -14.82
N ILE A 81 9.46 -14.30 -14.66
CA ILE A 81 9.39 -15.66 -14.14
C ILE A 81 9.04 -16.59 -15.31
N VAL A 82 9.89 -17.58 -15.57
CA VAL A 82 9.73 -18.57 -16.64
C VAL A 82 9.23 -19.89 -16.04
N HIS A 83 8.03 -20.29 -16.42
CA HIS A 83 7.38 -21.55 -16.01
C HIS A 83 7.73 -22.68 -16.98
N LEU A 84 7.87 -23.90 -16.46
CA LEU A 84 8.27 -25.07 -17.22
C LEU A 84 7.35 -26.29 -16.98
N SER A 85 7.26 -27.15 -17.99
CA SER A 85 6.25 -28.21 -18.08
C SER A 85 6.47 -29.50 -17.27
N LYS A 86 7.60 -29.68 -16.56
CA LYS A 86 7.72 -30.80 -15.60
C LYS A 86 7.02 -30.46 -14.30
N LYS A 87 6.35 -31.46 -13.72
CA LYS A 87 5.63 -31.32 -12.44
C LYS A 87 6.61 -31.05 -11.30
N PRO A 88 6.39 -30.01 -10.48
CA PRO A 88 7.20 -29.77 -9.29
C PRO A 88 6.90 -30.82 -8.21
N VAL A 89 7.75 -30.88 -7.18
CA VAL A 89 7.65 -31.90 -6.12
C VAL A 89 6.30 -31.86 -5.38
N GLY A 90 5.79 -30.68 -5.07
CA GLY A 90 4.53 -30.51 -4.35
C GLY A 90 3.35 -31.12 -5.11
N LEU A 91 3.26 -30.81 -6.40
CA LEU A 91 2.23 -31.38 -7.28
C LEU A 91 2.35 -32.91 -7.41
N GLU A 92 3.56 -33.42 -7.61
CA GLU A 92 3.73 -34.88 -7.76
C GLU A 92 3.52 -35.63 -6.44
N ARG A 93 3.86 -35.02 -5.30
CA ARG A 93 3.51 -35.52 -3.96
C ARG A 93 2.00 -35.63 -3.81
N ALA A 94 1.26 -34.60 -4.20
CA ALA A 94 -0.19 -34.62 -4.18
C ALA A 94 -0.76 -35.75 -5.07
N ILE A 95 -0.24 -35.91 -6.30
CA ILE A 95 -0.65 -36.98 -7.24
C ILE A 95 -0.44 -38.38 -6.69
N VAL A 96 0.64 -38.59 -5.94
CA VAL A 96 0.91 -39.89 -5.31
C VAL A 96 0.00 -40.10 -4.10
N LYS A 97 -0.17 -39.09 -3.24
CA LYS A 97 -1.03 -39.14 -2.06
C LYS A 97 -2.50 -39.38 -2.43
N SER A 98 -2.99 -38.75 -3.49
CA SER A 98 -4.37 -38.90 -3.95
C SER A 98 -4.73 -40.32 -4.41
N LYS A 99 -3.72 -41.16 -4.65
CA LYS A 99 -3.86 -42.59 -4.97
C LYS A 99 -3.75 -43.49 -3.74
N GLY A 100 -3.78 -42.92 -2.53
CA GLY A 100 -3.60 -43.63 -1.26
C GLY A 100 -2.18 -44.15 -1.04
N LYS A 101 -1.17 -43.58 -1.71
CA LYS A 101 0.22 -44.03 -1.64
C LYS A 101 1.09 -43.03 -0.87
N ALA A 102 2.05 -43.55 -0.12
CA ALA A 102 3.09 -42.73 0.49
C ALA A 102 4.04 -42.17 -0.58
N PHE A 103 4.43 -40.90 -0.44
CA PHE A 103 5.43 -40.26 -1.31
C PHE A 103 6.82 -40.41 -0.69
N SER A 104 7.67 -41.27 -1.27
CA SER A 104 8.99 -41.60 -0.71
C SER A 104 10.04 -40.53 -0.97
N ASN A 105 11.09 -40.51 -0.14
CA ASN A 105 12.26 -39.63 -0.34
C ASN A 105 12.98 -39.89 -1.68
N ASP A 106 12.99 -41.14 -2.16
CA ASP A 106 13.53 -41.49 -3.48
C ASP A 106 12.70 -40.89 -4.61
N ALA A 107 11.36 -40.93 -4.48
CA ALA A 107 10.46 -40.29 -5.44
C ALA A 107 10.65 -38.77 -5.45
N LYS A 108 10.74 -38.13 -4.27
CA LYS A 108 11.09 -36.70 -4.12
C LYS A 108 12.39 -36.36 -4.85
N THR A 109 13.44 -37.13 -4.61
CA THR A 109 14.77 -36.93 -5.24
C THR A 109 14.72 -37.08 -6.75
N LYS A 110 13.97 -38.08 -7.25
CA LYS A 110 13.79 -38.31 -8.70
C LYS A 110 13.04 -37.16 -9.37
N VAL A 111 11.96 -36.67 -8.75
CA VAL A 111 11.20 -35.51 -9.26
C VAL A 111 12.07 -34.27 -9.30
N LYS A 112 12.78 -33.93 -8.21
CA LYS A 112 13.73 -32.80 -8.18
C LYS A 112 14.78 -32.90 -9.28
N LYS A 113 15.35 -34.10 -9.51
CA LYS A 113 16.33 -34.32 -10.58
C LYS A 113 15.75 -34.04 -11.97
N ASN A 114 14.52 -34.46 -12.22
CA ASN A 114 13.86 -34.23 -13.51
C ASN A 114 13.54 -32.75 -13.74
N VAL A 115 13.05 -32.06 -12.71
CA VAL A 115 12.78 -30.62 -12.74
C VAL A 115 14.08 -29.84 -13.02
N LYS A 116 15.13 -30.10 -12.25
CA LYS A 116 16.44 -29.44 -12.45
C LYS A 116 17.05 -29.73 -13.83
N ALA A 117 16.84 -30.94 -14.36
CA ALA A 117 17.30 -31.28 -15.70
C ALA A 117 16.57 -30.45 -16.78
N GLN A 118 15.24 -30.24 -16.65
CA GLN A 118 14.50 -29.39 -17.58
C GLN A 118 14.95 -27.92 -17.48
N GLN A 119 15.13 -27.40 -16.27
CA GLN A 119 15.63 -26.04 -16.06
C GLN A 119 17.01 -25.83 -16.70
N ALA A 120 17.92 -26.80 -16.52
CA ALA A 120 19.25 -26.74 -17.13
C ALA A 120 19.19 -26.79 -18.67
N LEU A 121 18.26 -27.56 -19.23
CA LEU A 121 18.03 -27.61 -20.68
C LEU A 121 17.48 -26.28 -21.21
N ALA A 122 16.45 -25.73 -20.57
CA ALA A 122 15.88 -24.44 -20.94
C ALA A 122 16.93 -23.32 -20.92
N LYS A 123 17.73 -23.22 -19.84
CA LYS A 123 18.83 -22.24 -19.74
C LYS A 123 19.91 -22.45 -20.81
N LYS A 124 20.19 -23.70 -21.20
CA LYS A 124 21.12 -24.01 -22.29
C LYS A 124 20.57 -23.56 -23.64
N GLU A 125 19.28 -23.75 -23.90
CA GLU A 125 18.61 -23.29 -25.12
C GLU A 125 18.54 -21.76 -25.19
N MET A 126 18.25 -21.06 -24.07
CA MET A 126 18.34 -19.60 -23.99
C MET A 126 19.71 -19.09 -24.47
N ARG A 127 20.80 -19.72 -24.01
CA ARG A 127 22.17 -19.39 -24.43
C ARG A 127 22.41 -19.69 -25.91
N ALA A 128 21.88 -20.81 -26.43
CA ALA A 128 21.97 -21.16 -27.85
C ALA A 128 21.22 -20.16 -28.75
N LEU A 129 20.13 -19.56 -28.25
CA LEU A 129 19.36 -18.50 -28.90
C LEU A 129 19.98 -17.10 -28.73
N ASN A 130 21.17 -17.00 -28.12
CA ASN A 130 21.87 -15.75 -27.80
C ASN A 130 21.06 -14.80 -26.91
N ILE A 131 20.21 -15.34 -26.03
CA ILE A 131 19.48 -14.56 -25.03
C ILE A 131 20.43 -14.26 -23.87
N ILE A 132 20.62 -12.98 -23.54
CA ILE A 132 21.41 -12.57 -22.37
C ILE A 132 20.50 -12.67 -21.15
N VAL A 133 20.90 -13.49 -20.17
CA VAL A 133 20.12 -13.78 -18.97
C VAL A 133 20.93 -13.42 -17.74
N LYS A 134 20.35 -12.62 -16.85
CA LYS A 134 20.78 -12.51 -15.45
C LYS A 134 19.90 -13.46 -14.63
N GLU A 135 20.48 -14.54 -14.11
CA GLU A 135 19.71 -15.57 -13.39
C GLU A 135 19.27 -15.07 -12.01
N GLY A 136 18.01 -15.32 -11.65
CA GLY A 136 17.44 -15.13 -10.33
C GLY A 136 17.20 -16.46 -9.59
N PHE A 137 16.14 -16.51 -8.79
CA PHE A 137 15.73 -17.72 -8.08
C PHE A 137 15.29 -18.85 -9.03
N ALA A 138 15.34 -20.10 -8.55
CA ALA A 138 14.83 -21.26 -9.26
C ALA A 138 14.06 -22.16 -8.29
N TYR A 139 13.00 -22.78 -8.79
CA TYR A 139 11.99 -23.47 -7.98
C TYR A 139 11.85 -24.90 -8.46
N ASP A 140 11.87 -25.87 -7.55
CA ASP A 140 11.66 -27.29 -7.88
C ASP A 140 10.52 -27.94 -7.09
N THR A 141 9.94 -27.22 -6.12
CA THR A 141 8.99 -27.78 -5.16
C THR A 141 7.59 -27.20 -5.29
N VAL A 142 7.42 -25.88 -5.29
CA VAL A 142 6.08 -25.24 -5.38
C VAL A 142 5.78 -24.70 -6.77
N LEU A 143 6.82 -24.54 -7.58
CA LEU A 143 6.75 -24.20 -9.00
C LEU A 143 7.87 -24.96 -9.70
N ASN A 144 7.72 -25.27 -10.98
CA ASN A 144 8.87 -25.59 -11.82
C ASN A 144 9.15 -24.40 -12.72
N GLY A 145 10.18 -23.64 -12.36
CA GLY A 145 10.51 -22.43 -13.08
C GLY A 145 11.74 -21.74 -12.52
N PHE A 146 12.07 -20.60 -13.10
CA PHE A 146 13.13 -19.74 -12.61
C PHE A 146 12.88 -18.27 -12.97
N ALA A 147 13.32 -17.37 -12.10
CA ALA A 147 13.35 -15.95 -12.35
C ALA A 147 14.59 -15.57 -13.18
N ALA A 148 14.44 -14.56 -14.02
CA ALA A 148 15.48 -14.07 -14.90
C ALA A 148 15.25 -12.62 -15.30
N THR A 149 16.33 -11.84 -15.43
CA THR A 149 16.29 -10.58 -16.20
C THR A 149 16.71 -10.85 -17.63
N VAL A 150 15.88 -10.45 -18.59
CA VAL A 150 16.11 -10.61 -20.04
C VAL A 150 15.87 -9.28 -20.77
N LYS A 151 16.23 -9.20 -22.06
CA LYS A 151 15.84 -8.06 -22.90
C LYS A 151 14.45 -8.28 -23.48
N ALA A 152 13.64 -7.22 -23.57
CA ALA A 152 12.28 -7.31 -24.10
C ALA A 152 12.22 -7.92 -25.52
N LYS A 153 13.16 -7.58 -26.40
CA LYS A 153 13.26 -8.17 -27.76
C LYS A 153 13.45 -9.69 -27.80
N ASP A 154 13.84 -10.32 -26.70
CA ASP A 154 14.13 -11.75 -26.62
C ASP A 154 12.95 -12.56 -26.05
N LEU A 155 11.87 -11.91 -25.59
CA LEU A 155 10.71 -12.57 -24.97
C LEU A 155 10.07 -13.64 -25.87
N ASP A 156 9.84 -13.34 -27.15
CA ASP A 156 9.27 -14.31 -28.11
C ASP A 156 10.19 -15.51 -28.34
N LYS A 157 11.51 -15.32 -28.24
CA LYS A 157 12.47 -16.43 -28.39
C LYS A 157 12.34 -17.41 -27.23
N ILE A 158 12.03 -16.93 -26.02
CA ILE A 158 11.86 -17.78 -24.83
C ILE A 158 10.67 -18.73 -25.05
N LEU A 159 9.60 -18.30 -25.72
CA LEU A 159 8.45 -19.16 -26.02
C LEU A 159 8.77 -20.32 -26.96
N THR A 160 9.87 -20.25 -27.72
CA THR A 160 10.31 -21.32 -28.63
C THR A 160 11.09 -22.44 -27.94
N ILE A 161 11.43 -22.25 -26.66
CA ILE A 161 12.25 -23.19 -25.87
C ILE A 161 11.41 -24.38 -25.43
N GLU A 162 11.96 -25.59 -25.58
CA GLU A 162 11.22 -26.81 -25.29
C GLU A 162 10.83 -26.87 -23.80
N GLY A 163 9.51 -26.95 -23.56
CA GLY A 163 8.95 -27.11 -22.23
C GLY A 163 8.71 -25.83 -21.46
N VAL A 164 8.91 -24.64 -22.04
CA VAL A 164 8.36 -23.38 -21.50
C VAL A 164 6.83 -23.39 -21.63
N THR A 165 6.12 -22.96 -20.59
CA THR A 165 4.64 -22.91 -20.59
C THR A 165 4.10 -21.49 -20.44
N LEU A 166 4.68 -20.71 -19.52
CA LEU A 166 4.29 -19.32 -19.26
C LEU A 166 5.54 -18.49 -18.99
N VAL A 167 5.58 -17.27 -19.54
CA VAL A 167 6.55 -16.24 -19.15
C VAL A 167 5.76 -15.04 -18.66
N GLU A 168 5.95 -14.65 -17.41
CA GLU A 168 5.21 -13.55 -16.76
C GLU A 168 6.18 -12.55 -16.10
N PRO A 169 5.76 -11.30 -15.84
CA PRO A 169 6.62 -10.32 -15.19
C PRO A 169 6.91 -10.71 -13.74
N ASP A 170 8.14 -10.50 -13.28
CA ASP A 170 8.46 -10.52 -11.85
C ASP A 170 8.10 -9.17 -11.24
N THR A 171 6.90 -9.06 -10.69
CA THR A 171 6.37 -7.79 -10.18
C THR A 171 6.84 -7.51 -8.76
N GLU A 172 6.98 -6.22 -8.44
CA GLU A 172 7.16 -5.76 -7.07
C GLU A 172 5.86 -5.95 -6.26
N VAL A 173 6.03 -6.29 -5.00
CA VAL A 173 5.00 -6.59 -4.01
C VAL A 173 5.30 -5.80 -2.75
N HIS A 174 4.27 -5.37 -2.04
CA HIS A 174 4.41 -4.52 -0.85
C HIS A 174 3.75 -5.14 0.38
N ALA A 175 4.21 -4.74 1.56
CA ALA A 175 3.50 -4.96 2.80
C ALA A 175 2.13 -4.24 2.74
N MET A 176 1.05 -4.94 3.08
CA MET A 176 -0.30 -4.41 2.92
C MET A 176 -0.75 -3.68 4.19
N GLU A 177 -0.20 -2.51 4.46
CA GLU A 177 -0.64 -1.61 5.54
C GLU A 177 -1.27 -0.36 4.91
N THR A 178 -2.40 0.12 5.46
CA THR A 178 -2.88 1.45 5.05
C THR A 178 -1.94 2.51 5.62
N PRO A 179 -1.40 3.43 4.81
CA PRO A 179 -0.71 4.60 5.34
C PRO A 179 -1.62 5.33 6.34
N LYS A 180 -1.05 6.02 7.33
CA LYS A 180 -1.81 6.91 8.22
C LYS A 180 -2.40 8.07 7.38
N THR A 181 -3.53 7.86 6.72
CA THR A 181 -4.28 8.90 6.01
C THR A 181 -5.49 9.33 6.83
N THR A 182 -5.58 10.63 7.03
CA THR A 182 -6.58 11.41 7.78
C THR A 182 -7.96 11.50 7.08
N ALA A 183 -8.40 10.46 6.37
CA ALA A 183 -9.70 10.49 5.72
C ALA A 183 -10.80 10.31 6.78
N ALA A 184 -11.52 11.40 7.06
CA ALA A 184 -12.72 11.38 7.89
C ALA A 184 -13.78 10.46 7.25
N GLY A 185 -14.09 9.37 7.92
CA GLY A 185 -15.06 8.37 7.49
C GLY A 185 -15.09 7.18 8.43
N ASP A 186 -15.82 7.35 9.53
CA ASP A 186 -16.37 6.39 10.50
C ASP A 186 -15.56 5.16 10.94
N VAL A 187 -15.36 5.14 12.27
CA VAL A 187 -14.93 4.09 13.21
C VAL A 187 -13.43 3.84 13.30
N ASP A 188 -12.79 4.67 14.13
CA ASP A 188 -11.57 4.34 14.86
C ASP A 188 -11.90 4.44 16.36
N ALA A 189 -11.16 3.70 17.19
CA ALA A 189 -11.58 3.04 18.44
C ALA A 189 -10.37 2.22 18.98
N ALA A 190 -10.11 2.02 20.28
CA ALA A 190 -9.03 1.11 20.73
C ALA A 190 -9.61 -0.05 21.56
N MET A 191 -9.28 -1.30 21.20
CA MET A 191 -9.58 -2.48 22.02
C MET A 191 -8.39 -2.88 22.88
N ASP A 192 -8.65 -3.41 24.08
CA ASP A 192 -7.65 -4.03 24.96
C ASP A 192 -7.06 -5.33 24.39
N ASN A 193 -7.86 -6.19 23.72
CA ASN A 193 -7.34 -7.36 22.98
C ASN A 193 -8.36 -7.94 21.97
N SER A 194 -7.91 -8.41 20.82
CA SER A 194 -8.74 -9.23 19.90
C SER A 194 -8.99 -10.65 20.43
N ILE A 195 -8.20 -11.08 21.42
CA ILE A 195 -8.20 -12.42 22.02
C ILE A 195 -9.59 -12.76 22.59
N SER A 196 -10.15 -11.88 23.44
CA SER A 196 -11.47 -12.11 24.05
C SER A 196 -12.59 -12.07 23.02
N PHE A 197 -12.51 -11.15 22.06
CA PHE A 197 -13.52 -11.02 21.01
C PHE A 197 -13.62 -12.26 20.12
N LEU A 198 -12.47 -12.87 19.83
CA LEU A 198 -12.38 -14.09 19.01
C LEU A 198 -12.59 -15.39 19.81
N GLY A 199 -12.76 -15.31 21.13
CA GLY A 199 -12.98 -16.48 21.99
C GLY A 199 -11.74 -17.37 22.11
N ILE A 200 -10.56 -16.77 22.22
CA ILE A 200 -9.28 -17.50 22.23
C ILE A 200 -8.92 -18.03 23.63
N GLU A 201 -9.26 -17.33 24.71
CA GLU A 201 -8.90 -17.75 26.06
C GLU A 201 -9.45 -19.14 26.46
N PRO A 202 -10.69 -19.52 26.10
CA PRO A 202 -11.17 -20.90 26.34
C PRO A 202 -10.28 -21.95 25.69
N LEU A 203 -9.76 -21.71 24.48
CA LEU A 203 -8.82 -22.63 23.81
C LEU A 203 -7.50 -22.75 24.56
N TRP A 204 -6.98 -21.63 25.07
CA TRP A 204 -5.78 -21.65 25.92
C TRP A 204 -6.00 -22.42 27.23
N GLN A 205 -7.20 -22.31 27.83
CA GLN A 205 -7.57 -23.08 29.02
C GLN A 205 -7.62 -24.59 28.77
N GLU A 206 -7.91 -24.99 27.53
CA GLU A 206 -7.82 -26.39 27.06
C GLU A 206 -6.39 -26.84 26.76
N GLY A 207 -5.41 -25.93 26.84
CA GLY A 207 -4.00 -26.20 26.55
C GLY A 207 -3.62 -26.03 25.08
N LEU A 208 -4.53 -25.51 24.25
CA LEU A 208 -4.29 -25.21 22.84
C LEU A 208 -3.69 -23.81 22.72
N GLU A 209 -2.37 -23.70 22.65
CA GLU A 209 -1.63 -22.45 22.50
C GLU A 209 -0.66 -22.47 21.30
N GLY A 210 -0.74 -23.49 20.44
CA GLY A 210 0.08 -23.66 19.24
C GLY A 210 1.28 -24.59 19.40
N GLN A 211 1.41 -25.30 20.52
CA GLN A 211 2.56 -26.16 20.82
C GLN A 211 2.80 -27.21 19.71
N GLY A 212 4.03 -27.27 19.20
CA GLY A 212 4.45 -28.26 18.20
C GLY A 212 4.01 -27.95 16.77
N VAL A 213 3.33 -26.82 16.55
CA VAL A 213 2.96 -26.34 15.21
C VAL A 213 3.98 -25.33 14.74
N LYS A 214 4.47 -25.49 13.50
CA LYS A 214 5.43 -24.56 12.88
C LYS A 214 4.70 -23.51 12.06
N VAL A 215 4.97 -22.24 12.36
CA VAL A 215 4.39 -21.10 11.65
C VAL A 215 5.50 -20.22 11.09
N ALA A 216 5.48 -19.96 9.78
CA ALA A 216 6.42 -19.02 9.15
C ALA A 216 5.73 -17.72 8.71
N VAL A 217 6.34 -16.59 9.06
CA VAL A 217 5.93 -15.24 8.64
C VAL A 217 6.76 -14.83 7.43
N LEU A 218 6.14 -14.71 6.25
CA LEU A 218 6.78 -14.23 5.03
C LEU A 218 6.48 -12.73 4.88
N ASP A 219 7.42 -11.88 5.31
CA ASP A 219 7.16 -10.44 5.48
C ASP A 219 8.47 -9.60 5.39
N THR A 220 8.51 -8.42 6.01
CA THR A 220 9.66 -7.50 6.04
C THR A 220 10.83 -7.96 6.90
N GLY A 221 10.59 -8.96 7.74
CA GLY A 221 11.54 -9.53 8.67
C GLY A 221 10.92 -9.73 10.05
N ILE A 222 11.78 -9.86 11.07
CA ILE A 222 11.39 -9.93 12.49
C ILE A 222 12.46 -9.23 13.33
N ASP A 223 12.13 -8.72 14.50
CA ASP A 223 13.12 -8.42 15.54
C ASP A 223 13.34 -9.67 16.42
N PRO A 224 14.38 -10.48 16.16
CA PRO A 224 14.60 -11.71 16.92
C PRO A 224 15.01 -11.46 18.39
N ASP A 225 15.41 -10.23 18.73
CA ASP A 225 15.81 -9.83 20.08
C ASP A 225 14.60 -9.37 20.92
N HIS A 226 13.41 -9.24 20.32
CA HIS A 226 12.21 -8.82 21.02
C HIS A 226 11.81 -9.85 22.10
N PRO A 227 11.58 -9.45 23.37
CA PRO A 227 11.27 -10.38 24.45
C PRO A 227 10.09 -11.31 24.16
N GLU A 228 9.09 -10.81 23.42
CA GLU A 228 7.91 -11.55 22.98
C GLU A 228 8.19 -12.80 22.15
N PHE A 229 9.37 -12.95 21.56
CA PHE A 229 9.70 -14.12 20.75
C PHE A 229 10.70 -15.07 21.43
N THR A 230 11.05 -14.79 22.68
CA THR A 230 12.01 -15.59 23.45
C THR A 230 11.53 -17.02 23.59
N GLY A 231 12.36 -17.98 23.15
CA GLY A 231 12.08 -19.41 23.25
C GLY A 231 11.18 -19.97 22.15
N ILE A 232 10.40 -19.13 21.46
CA ILE A 232 9.51 -19.56 20.36
C ILE A 232 10.10 -19.31 18.97
N TYR A 233 10.94 -18.28 18.79
CA TYR A 233 11.63 -18.03 17.52
C TYR A 233 12.67 -19.11 17.23
N LYS A 234 12.51 -19.82 16.11
CA LYS A 234 13.35 -20.96 15.71
C LYS A 234 14.31 -20.64 14.56
N GLY A 235 14.29 -19.41 14.05
CA GLY A 235 15.19 -18.92 13.00
C GLY A 235 14.45 -18.40 11.78
N GLY A 236 15.20 -18.05 10.76
CA GLY A 236 14.64 -17.42 9.56
C GLY A 236 15.55 -17.47 8.36
N LYS A 237 15.07 -16.91 7.25
CA LYS A 237 15.85 -16.73 6.02
C LYS A 237 15.59 -15.39 5.33
N ASN A 238 16.57 -14.93 4.56
CA ASN A 238 16.50 -13.73 3.74
C ASN A 238 16.39 -14.07 2.25
N PHE A 239 15.33 -13.59 1.60
CA PHE A 239 15.08 -13.77 0.17
C PHE A 239 15.22 -12.47 -0.62
N ILE A 240 15.69 -11.38 0.00
CA ILE A 240 16.00 -10.13 -0.69
C ILE A 240 17.44 -10.21 -1.25
N PRO A 241 17.61 -10.14 -2.59
CA PRO A 241 18.93 -10.07 -3.19
C PRO A 241 19.66 -8.79 -2.79
N PHE A 242 20.98 -8.89 -2.60
CA PHE A 242 21.78 -7.71 -2.29
C PHE A 242 21.86 -6.76 -3.50
N ASN A 243 21.47 -5.50 -3.27
CA ASN A 243 21.67 -4.41 -4.22
C ASN A 243 22.52 -3.30 -3.56
N PRO A 244 23.76 -3.05 -4.03
CA PRO A 244 24.64 -2.04 -3.44
C PRO A 244 24.17 -0.59 -3.66
N THR A 245 23.19 -0.35 -4.54
CA THR A 245 22.56 0.97 -4.69
C THR A 245 21.46 1.22 -3.66
N VAL A 246 21.06 0.20 -2.90
CA VAL A 246 19.99 0.27 -1.89
C VAL A 246 20.56 0.02 -0.49
N TYR A 247 21.42 -0.98 -0.34
CA TYR A 247 21.94 -1.43 0.95
C TYR A 247 23.45 -1.20 1.07
N THR A 248 23.90 -0.78 2.26
CA THR A 248 25.32 -0.58 2.57
C THR A 248 26.13 -1.88 2.65
N LYS A 249 25.46 -3.02 2.90
CA LYS A 249 26.09 -4.34 3.03
C LYS A 249 25.15 -5.47 2.60
N SER A 250 25.75 -6.60 2.22
CA SER A 250 25.02 -7.85 2.01
C SER A 250 24.64 -8.50 3.35
N ARG A 251 23.61 -9.35 3.34
CA ARG A 251 23.13 -10.10 4.50
C ARG A 251 23.37 -11.59 4.34
N ALA A 252 23.48 -12.28 5.48
CA ALA A 252 23.50 -13.73 5.51
C ALA A 252 22.14 -14.31 5.08
N ILE A 253 22.16 -15.53 4.53
CA ILE A 253 20.94 -16.19 4.05
C ILE A 253 19.95 -16.53 5.18
N ASP A 254 20.44 -16.66 6.40
CA ASP A 254 19.70 -16.96 7.62
C ASP A 254 19.36 -15.70 8.46
N ASP A 255 19.69 -14.51 7.96
CA ASP A 255 19.38 -13.24 8.63
C ASP A 255 18.04 -12.67 8.16
N ALA A 256 16.95 -13.12 8.80
CA ALA A 256 15.60 -12.62 8.56
C ALA A 256 15.26 -11.34 9.35
N SER A 257 16.24 -10.61 9.90
CA SER A 257 15.90 -9.45 10.72
C SER A 257 15.18 -8.37 9.91
N GLU A 258 14.43 -7.50 10.55
CA GLU A 258 13.91 -6.29 9.90
C GLU A 258 15.02 -5.47 9.21
N THR A 259 14.67 -4.71 8.18
CA THR A 259 15.55 -3.71 7.53
C THR A 259 15.84 -2.59 8.51
N ARG A 260 17.13 -2.30 8.73
CA ARG A 260 17.58 -1.37 9.77
C ARG A 260 17.92 0.00 9.20
N PRO A 261 17.80 1.08 9.98
CA PRO A 261 18.23 2.42 9.56
C PRO A 261 19.68 2.47 9.05
N SER A 262 20.61 1.77 9.70
CA SER A 262 22.04 1.77 9.35
C SER A 262 22.37 1.13 7.99
N GLU A 263 21.42 0.41 7.38
CA GLU A 263 21.61 -0.24 6.08
C GLU A 263 21.31 0.69 4.91
N ARG A 264 20.77 1.88 5.17
CA ARG A 264 20.45 2.88 4.15
C ARG A 264 21.70 3.51 3.59
N VAL A 265 21.89 3.43 2.27
CA VAL A 265 22.92 4.23 1.58
C VAL A 265 22.49 5.69 1.50
N SER A 266 23.44 6.63 1.50
CA SER A 266 23.13 8.07 1.54
C SER A 266 22.34 8.59 0.34
N THR A 267 22.36 7.88 -0.79
CA THR A 267 21.60 8.21 -2.01
C THR A 267 20.14 7.77 -1.95
N GLN A 268 19.76 6.94 -0.97
CA GLN A 268 18.38 6.50 -0.78
C GLN A 268 17.70 7.41 0.26
N PRO A 269 16.50 7.94 -0.02
CA PRO A 269 15.80 8.77 0.95
C PRO A 269 15.35 7.92 2.13
N GLU A 270 15.23 8.53 3.31
CA GLU A 270 14.73 7.81 4.49
C GLU A 270 13.28 7.39 4.31
N PHE A 271 12.47 8.22 3.66
CA PHE A 271 11.11 7.92 3.26
C PHE A 271 11.02 8.01 1.74
N ASN A 272 10.40 7.04 1.08
CA ASN A 272 10.16 7.11 -0.36
C ASN A 272 9.03 8.11 -0.68
N ALA A 273 8.71 8.27 -1.98
CA ALA A 273 7.64 9.16 -2.43
C ALA A 273 6.25 8.81 -1.87
N ASN A 274 6.04 7.56 -1.42
CA ASN A 274 4.79 7.09 -0.82
C ASN A 274 4.79 7.24 0.72
N GLY A 275 5.80 7.88 1.30
CA GLY A 275 5.95 8.04 2.75
C GLY A 275 6.36 6.77 3.49
N SER A 276 6.70 5.69 2.79
CA SER A 276 7.20 4.46 3.42
C SER A 276 8.64 4.65 3.88
N SER A 277 8.95 4.25 5.11
CA SER A 277 10.31 4.31 5.66
C SER A 277 11.23 3.27 5.03
N PHE A 278 12.52 3.59 4.90
CA PHE A 278 13.54 2.66 4.45
C PHE A 278 13.65 1.46 5.40
N TYR A 279 13.67 1.72 6.70
CA TYR A 279 13.64 0.69 7.73
C TYR A 279 12.22 0.10 7.85
N THR A 280 12.13 -1.15 8.31
CA THR A 280 10.88 -1.91 8.32
C THR A 280 10.49 -2.40 9.71
N SER A 281 9.19 -2.50 9.96
CA SER A 281 8.63 -2.95 11.25
C SER A 281 7.44 -3.91 11.11
N HIS A 282 6.99 -4.16 9.89
CA HIS A 282 5.70 -4.77 9.62
C HIS A 282 5.68 -6.25 10.01
N GLY A 283 6.71 -7.01 9.62
CA GLY A 283 6.82 -8.43 9.92
C GLY A 283 6.92 -8.74 11.41
N THR A 284 7.56 -7.88 12.20
CA THR A 284 7.59 -7.98 13.67
C THR A 284 6.20 -7.83 14.28
N HIS A 285 5.39 -6.91 13.76
CA HIS A 285 4.01 -6.68 14.20
C HIS A 285 3.09 -7.86 13.84
N VAL A 286 3.24 -8.38 12.62
CA VAL A 286 2.56 -9.59 12.15
C VAL A 286 2.94 -10.79 13.03
N ALA A 287 4.23 -11.01 13.28
CA ALA A 287 4.73 -12.08 14.14
C ALA A 287 4.20 -11.99 15.58
N GLY A 288 4.13 -10.78 16.15
CA GLY A 288 3.57 -10.55 17.48
C GLY A 288 2.08 -10.89 17.55
N THR A 289 1.31 -10.58 16.50
CA THR A 289 -0.13 -10.89 16.44
C THR A 289 -0.37 -12.41 16.45
N ILE A 290 0.50 -13.16 15.78
CA ILE A 290 0.46 -14.63 15.80
C ILE A 290 0.87 -15.16 17.17
N ALA A 291 2.03 -14.74 17.70
CA ALA A 291 2.75 -15.55 18.67
C ALA A 291 3.41 -14.79 19.84
N ALA A 292 3.13 -13.49 20.06
CA ALA A 292 3.67 -12.81 21.24
C ALA A 292 3.36 -13.61 22.52
N ILE A 293 4.37 -13.93 23.32
CA ILE A 293 4.22 -14.82 24.49
C ILE A 293 3.55 -14.15 25.69
N GLY A 294 3.38 -12.83 25.67
CA GLY A 294 2.90 -12.05 26.81
C GLY A 294 4.03 -11.63 27.75
N ALA A 295 5.22 -11.35 27.21
CA ALA A 295 6.38 -10.90 27.97
C ALA A 295 6.35 -9.38 28.24
N ASN A 296 5.19 -8.86 28.64
CA ASN A 296 4.93 -7.46 28.91
C ASN A 296 3.93 -7.27 30.05
N GLU A 297 3.85 -6.05 30.57
CA GLU A 297 2.94 -5.68 31.67
C GLU A 297 1.51 -5.34 31.21
N TYR A 298 1.28 -5.23 29.90
CA TYR A 298 0.02 -4.76 29.31
C TYR A 298 -0.92 -5.91 28.90
N GLY A 299 -0.48 -7.16 29.01
CA GLY A 299 -1.26 -8.33 28.60
C GLY A 299 -1.32 -8.54 27.09
N ILE A 300 -0.48 -7.87 26.29
CA ILE A 300 -0.41 -8.06 24.84
C ILE A 300 0.10 -9.48 24.58
N LYS A 301 -0.70 -10.32 23.92
CA LYS A 301 -0.37 -11.72 23.67
C LYS A 301 -0.92 -12.12 22.31
N GLY A 302 -0.15 -12.89 21.56
CA GLY A 302 -0.55 -13.41 20.24
C GLY A 302 -1.52 -14.58 20.38
N ILE A 303 -2.21 -14.90 19.29
CA ILE A 303 -3.25 -15.95 19.23
C ILE A 303 -2.73 -17.35 19.61
N ALA A 304 -1.56 -17.71 19.10
CA ALA A 304 -0.90 -19.01 19.27
C ALA A 304 0.51 -18.78 19.85
N PRO A 305 0.60 -18.42 21.15
CA PRO A 305 1.84 -17.95 21.79
C PRO A 305 2.93 -19.02 21.95
N LYS A 306 2.65 -20.30 21.63
CA LYS A 306 3.61 -21.41 21.83
C LYS A 306 3.95 -22.16 20.54
N VAL A 307 3.70 -21.55 19.39
CA VAL A 307 4.16 -22.07 18.09
C VAL A 307 5.67 -22.07 17.98
N ASP A 308 6.20 -22.93 17.11
CA ASP A 308 7.56 -22.79 16.61
C ASP A 308 7.56 -21.73 15.51
N LEU A 309 7.98 -20.51 15.84
CA LEU A 309 7.89 -19.34 14.98
C LEU A 309 9.13 -19.20 14.08
N TYR A 310 8.91 -19.04 12.78
CA TYR A 310 9.94 -18.77 11.78
C TYR A 310 9.66 -17.46 11.05
N ALA A 311 10.71 -16.79 10.56
CA ALA A 311 10.57 -15.55 9.79
C ALA A 311 11.31 -15.65 8.46
N TYR A 312 10.63 -15.34 7.35
CA TYR A 312 11.20 -15.27 6.01
C TYR A 312 11.08 -13.85 5.50
N ARG A 313 12.22 -13.16 5.43
CA ARG A 313 12.30 -11.80 4.91
C ARG A 313 12.20 -11.82 3.39
N VAL A 314 11.04 -11.44 2.88
CA VAL A 314 10.71 -11.35 1.44
C VAL A 314 10.42 -9.92 0.99
N LEU A 315 10.25 -9.00 1.95
CA LEU A 315 10.13 -7.56 1.73
C LEU A 315 11.32 -6.86 2.40
N GLY A 316 11.95 -5.91 1.72
CA GLY A 316 13.14 -5.20 2.16
C GLY A 316 12.84 -3.72 2.40
N ALA A 317 13.78 -2.85 2.01
CA ALA A 317 13.63 -1.41 2.10
C ALA A 317 12.27 -0.94 1.58
N TYR A 318 11.66 0.00 2.29
CA TYR A 318 10.33 0.54 1.96
C TYR A 318 9.19 -0.49 2.00
N GLY A 319 9.40 -1.65 2.64
CA GLY A 319 8.41 -2.72 2.74
C GLY A 319 8.09 -3.38 1.40
N SER A 320 9.05 -3.44 0.48
CA SER A 320 8.87 -3.91 -0.91
C SER A 320 9.76 -5.10 -1.26
N GLY A 321 9.33 -5.96 -2.18
CA GLY A 321 10.12 -7.10 -2.65
C GLY A 321 9.55 -7.74 -3.91
N SER A 322 10.33 -8.58 -4.58
CA SER A 322 9.94 -9.24 -5.83
C SER A 322 9.07 -10.48 -5.59
N THR A 323 8.10 -10.73 -6.47
CA THR A 323 7.30 -11.96 -6.52
C THR A 323 8.17 -13.22 -6.53
N SER A 324 9.29 -13.19 -7.25
CA SER A 324 10.25 -14.30 -7.30
C SER A 324 10.85 -14.66 -5.94
N GLY A 325 11.11 -13.67 -5.09
CA GLY A 325 11.60 -13.86 -3.71
C GLY A 325 10.51 -14.45 -2.80
N ILE A 326 9.26 -14.04 -2.99
CA ILE A 326 8.10 -14.60 -2.26
C ILE A 326 7.90 -16.06 -2.61
N ILE A 327 7.94 -16.43 -3.89
CA ILE A 327 7.84 -17.84 -4.33
C ILE A 327 8.99 -18.67 -3.75
N ALA A 328 10.21 -18.12 -3.70
CA ALA A 328 11.35 -18.80 -3.10
C ALA A 328 11.15 -19.08 -1.60
N ALA A 329 10.50 -18.16 -0.88
CA ALA A 329 10.16 -18.35 0.53
C ALA A 329 9.03 -19.35 0.75
N ILE A 330 7.99 -19.34 -0.10
CA ILE A 330 6.93 -20.36 -0.09
C ILE A 330 7.53 -21.74 -0.36
N GLU A 331 8.45 -21.84 -1.34
CA GLU A 331 9.21 -23.05 -1.63
C GLU A 331 9.96 -23.55 -0.39
N GLU A 332 10.72 -22.67 0.26
CA GLU A 332 11.46 -23.02 1.46
C GLU A 332 10.53 -23.47 2.60
N ALA A 333 9.38 -22.82 2.80
CA ALA A 333 8.41 -23.20 3.81
C ALA A 333 7.92 -24.65 3.61
N VAL A 334 7.60 -25.01 2.37
CA VAL A 334 7.19 -26.38 2.02
C VAL A 334 8.34 -27.37 2.18
N ILE A 335 9.57 -26.98 1.86
CA ILE A 335 10.77 -27.81 2.04
C ILE A 335 11.04 -28.09 3.53
N GLN A 336 10.84 -27.09 4.40
CA GLN A 336 11.00 -27.21 5.85
C GLN A 336 9.78 -27.81 6.57
N GLU A 337 8.74 -28.15 5.80
CA GLU A 337 7.48 -28.71 6.31
C GLU A 337 6.84 -27.80 7.35
N MET A 338 6.72 -26.51 7.03
CA MET A 338 5.91 -25.56 7.82
C MET A 338 4.44 -25.99 7.78
N ASP A 339 3.76 -25.91 8.92
CA ASP A 339 2.33 -26.22 9.03
C ASP A 339 1.49 -25.05 8.51
N VAL A 340 1.85 -23.82 8.89
CA VAL A 340 1.16 -22.59 8.48
C VAL A 340 2.17 -21.57 7.95
N ILE A 341 1.81 -20.88 6.88
CA ILE A 341 2.53 -19.69 6.38
C ILE A 341 1.59 -18.49 6.35
N ASN A 342 2.06 -17.36 6.90
CA ASN A 342 1.37 -16.08 6.87
C ASN A 342 2.00 -15.18 5.81
N LEU A 343 1.18 -14.64 4.91
CA LEU A 343 1.58 -13.68 3.87
C LEU A 343 0.73 -12.41 4.00
N SER A 344 1.22 -11.45 4.78
CA SER A 344 0.60 -10.13 4.96
C SER A 344 1.11 -9.15 3.89
N LEU A 345 1.00 -9.56 2.63
CA LEU A 345 1.59 -8.89 1.47
C LEU A 345 0.76 -9.12 0.20
N GLY A 346 0.96 -8.24 -0.77
CA GLY A 346 0.33 -8.35 -2.09
C GLY A 346 0.55 -7.09 -2.92
N GLY A 347 0.03 -7.08 -4.14
CA GLY A 347 0.24 -5.99 -5.10
C GLY A 347 0.10 -6.40 -6.55
N GLY A 348 -0.05 -7.70 -6.83
CA GLY A 348 -0.30 -8.22 -8.19
C GLY A 348 -1.75 -8.06 -8.65
N ALA A 349 -2.02 -8.50 -9.87
CA ALA A 349 -3.35 -8.43 -10.47
C ALA A 349 -4.37 -9.32 -9.73
N ASN A 350 -5.66 -9.00 -9.90
CA ASN A 350 -6.76 -9.84 -9.42
C ASN A 350 -6.91 -11.07 -10.32
N THR A 351 -6.02 -12.05 -10.20
CA THR A 351 -6.01 -13.26 -11.05
C THR A 351 -5.58 -14.49 -10.26
N GLU A 352 -6.28 -15.59 -10.48
CA GLU A 352 -5.96 -16.90 -9.90
C GLU A 352 -4.80 -17.61 -10.63
N THR A 353 -4.25 -17.02 -11.70
CA THR A 353 -3.41 -17.71 -12.70
C THR A 353 -1.96 -17.21 -12.80
N ASP A 354 -1.48 -16.43 -11.84
CA ASP A 354 -0.08 -15.97 -11.77
C ASP A 354 0.77 -16.86 -10.85
N ALA A 355 2.11 -16.80 -10.93
CA ALA A 355 2.98 -17.67 -10.12
C ALA A 355 2.75 -17.60 -8.62
N GLY A 356 2.40 -16.43 -8.07
CA GLY A 356 2.06 -16.32 -6.65
C GLY A 356 0.91 -17.24 -6.26
N SER A 357 -0.14 -17.27 -7.09
CA SER A 357 -1.30 -18.16 -6.90
C SER A 357 -0.94 -19.63 -7.08
N PHE A 358 -0.11 -19.98 -8.07
CA PHE A 358 0.39 -21.34 -8.23
C PHE A 358 1.22 -21.82 -7.04
N ALA A 359 2.10 -20.97 -6.51
CA ALA A 359 2.94 -21.30 -5.37
C ALA A 359 2.10 -21.59 -4.12
N ILE A 360 1.10 -20.75 -3.81
CA ILE A 360 0.18 -20.99 -2.69
C ILE A 360 -0.65 -22.25 -2.89
N ASN A 361 -1.20 -22.47 -4.09
CA ASN A 361 -1.97 -23.68 -4.38
C ASN A 361 -1.12 -24.95 -4.17
N ASN A 362 0.13 -24.96 -4.65
CA ASN A 362 1.05 -26.08 -4.45
C ASN A 362 1.53 -26.23 -3.00
N ALA A 363 1.56 -25.15 -2.21
CA ALA A 363 1.80 -25.20 -0.78
C ALA A 363 0.64 -25.89 -0.03
N MET A 364 -0.60 -25.48 -0.31
CA MET A 364 -1.82 -26.11 0.24
C MET A 364 -1.87 -27.60 -0.08
N LEU A 365 -1.62 -27.97 -1.35
CA LEU A 365 -1.52 -29.37 -1.81
C LEU A 365 -0.40 -30.17 -1.11
N SER A 366 0.64 -29.50 -0.64
CA SER A 366 1.75 -30.11 0.09
C SER A 366 1.48 -30.24 1.59
N GLY A 367 0.36 -29.69 2.08
CA GLY A 367 -0.05 -29.70 3.49
C GLY A 367 0.40 -28.47 4.28
N THR A 368 0.97 -27.47 3.63
CA THR A 368 1.31 -26.19 4.26
C THR A 368 0.15 -25.22 4.06
N ILE A 369 -0.47 -24.78 5.15
CA ILE A 369 -1.64 -23.90 5.16
C ILE A 369 -1.20 -22.47 4.82
N GLY A 370 -1.57 -21.97 3.64
CA GLY A 370 -1.30 -20.61 3.19
C GLY A 370 -2.41 -19.64 3.55
N VAL A 371 -2.10 -18.67 4.42
CA VAL A 371 -3.01 -17.60 4.87
C VAL A 371 -2.50 -16.27 4.31
N VAL A 372 -3.35 -15.56 3.55
CA VAL A 372 -2.94 -14.43 2.70
C VAL A 372 -3.89 -13.25 2.83
N ALA A 373 -3.34 -12.04 2.95
CA ALA A 373 -4.12 -10.79 3.01
C ALA A 373 -4.79 -10.47 1.67
N THR A 374 -6.07 -10.09 1.65
CA THR A 374 -6.74 -9.70 0.38
C THR A 374 -6.24 -8.38 -0.20
N GLY A 375 -5.75 -7.46 0.64
CA GLY A 375 -5.32 -6.13 0.26
C GLY A 375 -6.15 -5.01 0.85
N ASN A 376 -5.68 -3.77 0.65
CA ASN A 376 -6.27 -2.58 1.25
C ASN A 376 -6.77 -1.56 0.19
N SER A 377 -7.26 -2.07 -0.94
CA SER A 377 -7.74 -1.26 -2.09
C SER A 377 -9.27 -1.26 -2.24
N GLY A 378 -10.01 -1.66 -1.19
CA GLY A 378 -11.47 -1.55 -1.11
C GLY A 378 -11.94 -0.09 -1.14
N PRO A 379 -13.27 0.17 -1.12
CA PRO A 379 -14.37 -0.78 -0.96
C PRO A 379 -14.96 -1.27 -2.30
N LYS A 380 -14.36 -0.92 -3.45
CA LYS A 380 -14.84 -1.39 -4.76
C LYS A 380 -14.63 -2.91 -4.90
N ARG A 381 -15.46 -3.58 -5.71
CA ARG A 381 -15.35 -5.03 -5.98
C ARG A 381 -14.09 -5.39 -6.75
N GLY A 382 -13.64 -6.64 -6.65
CA GLY A 382 -12.51 -7.21 -7.38
C GLY A 382 -11.17 -6.51 -7.13
N THR A 383 -11.02 -5.86 -5.97
CA THR A 383 -9.86 -5.04 -5.56
C THR A 383 -8.77 -5.83 -4.87
N MET A 384 -8.94 -7.15 -4.70
CA MET A 384 -7.89 -8.02 -4.21
C MET A 384 -6.79 -8.28 -5.22
N GLY A 385 -5.61 -8.61 -4.72
CA GLY A 385 -4.43 -8.91 -5.52
C GLY A 385 -3.86 -10.30 -5.26
N THR A 386 -3.00 -10.73 -6.16
CA THR A 386 -2.16 -11.92 -5.98
C THR A 386 -1.18 -11.69 -4.82
N PRO A 387 -0.94 -12.69 -3.94
CA PRO A 387 -1.36 -14.09 -4.04
C PRO A 387 -2.67 -14.48 -3.34
N ALA A 388 -3.44 -13.54 -2.77
CA ALA A 388 -4.69 -13.87 -2.07
C ALA A 388 -5.79 -14.41 -2.99
N THR A 389 -5.70 -14.12 -4.28
CA THR A 389 -6.52 -14.70 -5.33
C THR A 389 -6.29 -16.20 -5.53
N ALA A 390 -5.28 -16.82 -4.91
CA ALA A 390 -5.09 -18.26 -4.98
C ALA A 390 -6.36 -19.02 -4.55
N ARG A 391 -6.87 -19.88 -5.45
CA ARG A 391 -8.08 -20.71 -5.21
C ARG A 391 -8.03 -21.46 -3.89
N LEU A 392 -6.91 -22.14 -3.65
CA LEU A 392 -6.77 -23.06 -2.53
C LEU A 392 -6.34 -22.35 -1.25
N GLY A 393 -5.65 -21.21 -1.36
CA GLY A 393 -5.23 -20.41 -0.21
C GLY A 393 -6.40 -19.84 0.58
N ILE A 394 -6.13 -19.45 1.83
CA ILE A 394 -7.08 -18.79 2.73
C ILE A 394 -6.86 -17.28 2.62
N ALA A 395 -7.76 -16.57 1.96
CA ALA A 395 -7.73 -15.13 1.81
C ALA A 395 -8.51 -14.45 2.94
N VAL A 396 -7.89 -13.44 3.57
CA VAL A 396 -8.40 -12.86 4.81
C VAL A 396 -8.83 -11.40 4.61
N GLY A 397 -10.10 -11.11 4.90
CA GLY A 397 -10.67 -9.76 4.96
C GLY A 397 -10.45 -9.09 6.33
N ASN A 398 -10.51 -7.76 6.37
CA ASN A 398 -10.29 -6.96 7.57
C ASN A 398 -11.63 -6.49 8.17
N THR A 399 -11.86 -6.84 9.45
CA THR A 399 -12.95 -6.29 10.27
C THR A 399 -12.43 -5.44 11.42
N THR A 400 -13.32 -4.68 12.03
CA THR A 400 -13.06 -3.94 13.27
C THR A 400 -13.18 -4.85 14.49
N ASN A 401 -12.48 -4.45 15.57
CA ASN A 401 -12.73 -4.94 16.91
C ASN A 401 -13.77 -4.04 17.60
N PRO A 402 -14.44 -4.51 18.66
CA PRO A 402 -15.08 -3.64 19.64
C PRO A 402 -14.06 -2.67 20.23
N GLU A 403 -14.40 -1.40 20.37
CA GLU A 403 -13.40 -0.40 20.70
C GLU A 403 -13.93 0.55 21.78
N LYS A 404 -13.11 0.88 22.77
CA LYS A 404 -13.47 1.78 23.87
C LYS A 404 -13.29 3.24 23.45
N ILE A 405 -14.39 3.99 23.49
CA ILE A 405 -14.39 5.44 23.29
C ILE A 405 -14.59 6.07 24.66
N TYR A 406 -13.63 6.90 25.08
CA TYR A 406 -13.67 7.58 26.37
C TYR A 406 -14.28 8.98 26.23
N GLU A 407 -15.03 9.39 27.23
CA GLU A 407 -15.48 10.76 27.43
C GLU A 407 -15.05 11.23 28.83
N GLY A 408 -14.80 12.53 28.98
CA GLY A 408 -14.53 13.16 30.26
C GLY A 408 -15.17 14.53 30.35
N THR A 409 -15.70 14.85 31.52
CA THR A 409 -16.23 16.18 31.83
C THR A 409 -15.07 17.12 32.13
N MET A 410 -15.03 18.22 31.38
CA MET A 410 -14.05 19.28 31.58
C MET A 410 -14.71 20.45 32.27
N ASN A 411 -14.07 20.94 33.32
CA ASN A 411 -14.50 22.10 34.09
C ASN A 411 -13.45 23.20 33.93
N VAL A 412 -13.75 24.24 33.15
CA VAL A 412 -12.82 25.33 32.84
C VAL A 412 -13.29 26.63 33.49
N VAL A 413 -12.36 27.36 34.08
CA VAL A 413 -12.57 28.72 34.60
C VAL A 413 -11.48 29.64 34.05
N ALA A 414 -11.86 30.67 33.29
CA ALA A 414 -10.96 31.69 32.75
C ALA A 414 -11.59 33.09 32.91
N GLY A 415 -11.22 33.81 33.96
CA GLY A 415 -11.87 35.07 34.33
C GLY A 415 -13.35 34.85 34.71
N SER A 416 -14.27 35.47 33.97
CA SER A 416 -15.72 35.24 34.13
C SER A 416 -16.28 34.14 33.23
N TYR A 417 -15.46 33.57 32.35
CA TYR A 417 -15.86 32.48 31.47
C TYR A 417 -15.77 31.16 32.24
N THR A 418 -16.84 30.38 32.20
CA THR A 418 -16.92 29.03 32.77
C THR A 418 -17.45 28.06 31.73
N LEU A 419 -16.83 26.90 31.59
CA LEU A 419 -17.28 25.80 30.75
C LEU A 419 -17.36 24.53 31.59
N ASP A 420 -18.51 23.87 31.57
CA ASP A 420 -18.73 22.53 32.13
C ASP A 420 -19.33 21.70 31.00
N LYS A 421 -18.51 20.79 30.45
CA LYS A 421 -18.90 20.02 29.26
C LYS A 421 -18.18 18.68 29.19
N SER A 422 -18.94 17.62 28.94
CA SER A 422 -18.38 16.32 28.54
C SER A 422 -17.86 16.41 27.11
N LEU A 423 -16.58 16.07 26.93
CA LEU A 423 -15.96 15.94 25.62
C LEU A 423 -15.45 14.52 25.41
N GLN A 424 -15.54 14.07 24.16
CA GLN A 424 -14.96 12.82 23.71
C GLN A 424 -13.43 12.96 23.61
N LEU A 425 -12.72 11.92 24.03
CA LEU A 425 -11.29 11.83 23.79
C LEU A 425 -11.04 11.41 22.34
N MET A 426 -10.13 12.15 21.69
CA MET A 426 -9.50 11.74 20.45
C MET A 426 -8.53 10.61 20.72
N GLY A 427 -7.69 10.73 21.76
CA GLY A 427 -6.75 9.68 22.09
C GLY A 427 -6.14 9.82 23.48
N THR A 428 -5.45 8.78 23.91
CA THR A 428 -4.82 8.73 25.23
C THR A 428 -3.57 7.85 25.25
N THR A 429 -2.82 7.89 26.36
CA THR A 429 -1.68 7.00 26.53
C THR A 429 -2.14 5.57 26.78
N PHE A 430 -1.60 4.62 26.01
CA PHE A 430 -1.90 3.20 26.19
C PHE A 430 -1.46 2.69 27.57
N GLY A 431 -2.25 1.78 28.15
CA GLY A 431 -1.94 1.10 29.42
C GLY A 431 -2.02 2.00 30.67
N GLN A 432 -2.54 3.22 30.57
CA GLN A 432 -2.67 4.14 31.70
C GLN A 432 -4.13 4.48 32.01
N ASN A 433 -4.43 4.68 33.29
CA ASN A 433 -5.77 5.07 33.74
C ASN A 433 -5.97 6.58 33.60
N LEU A 434 -6.95 6.99 32.79
CA LEU A 434 -7.28 8.40 32.56
C LEU A 434 -7.54 9.19 33.84
N SER A 435 -8.25 8.61 34.81
CA SER A 435 -8.57 9.31 36.06
C SER A 435 -7.33 9.51 36.95
N GLU A 436 -6.31 8.66 36.82
CA GLU A 436 -5.01 8.84 37.48
C GLU A 436 -4.16 9.85 36.73
N GLN A 437 -4.14 9.79 35.39
CA GLN A 437 -3.40 10.72 34.53
C GLN A 437 -3.85 12.18 34.69
N LEU A 438 -5.15 12.39 34.86
CA LEU A 438 -5.79 13.70 34.94
C LEU A 438 -6.40 13.95 36.32
N SER A 439 -5.68 13.61 37.39
CA SER A 439 -6.10 13.90 38.75
C SER A 439 -5.72 15.33 39.16
N GLY A 440 -6.71 16.16 39.51
CA GLY A 440 -6.50 17.52 40.03
C GLY A 440 -6.88 18.66 39.09
N GLU A 441 -6.34 19.84 39.37
CA GLU A 441 -6.57 21.09 38.63
C GLU A 441 -5.27 21.54 37.97
N TYR A 442 -5.36 21.93 36.70
CA TYR A 442 -4.24 22.30 35.84
C TYR A 442 -4.44 23.72 35.29
N GLU A 443 -3.34 24.41 34.97
CA GLU A 443 -3.43 25.62 34.15
C GLU A 443 -3.70 25.22 32.69
N ILE A 444 -4.58 25.95 32.00
CA ILE A 444 -4.84 25.76 30.56
C ILE A 444 -4.24 26.92 29.79
N VAL A 445 -3.51 26.60 28.73
CA VAL A 445 -2.76 27.56 27.92
C VAL A 445 -3.16 27.42 26.46
N ALA A 446 -3.60 28.53 25.85
CA ALA A 446 -3.84 28.59 24.42
C ALA A 446 -2.49 28.64 23.68
N VAL A 447 -2.21 27.61 22.90
CA VAL A 447 -1.03 27.57 22.03
C VAL A 447 -1.34 28.43 20.78
N PRO A 448 -0.42 29.30 20.34
CA PRO A 448 -0.56 30.04 19.09
C PRO A 448 -0.54 29.06 17.90
N GLY A 449 -1.12 29.46 16.77
CA GLY A 449 -1.10 28.61 15.58
C GLY A 449 -1.87 27.29 15.73
N PHE A 450 -1.29 26.21 15.18
CA PHE A 450 -1.94 24.92 14.97
C PHE A 450 -1.26 23.79 15.75
N GLY A 451 -0.33 24.08 16.66
CA GLY A 451 0.36 23.09 17.48
C GLY A 451 1.56 22.45 16.78
N LYS A 452 2.23 23.17 15.87
CA LYS A 452 3.54 22.76 15.34
C LYS A 452 4.58 22.78 16.46
N PRO A 453 5.71 22.06 16.34
CA PRO A 453 6.80 22.16 17.29
C PRO A 453 7.27 23.61 17.56
N THR A 454 7.26 24.46 16.53
CA THR A 454 7.60 25.89 16.65
C THR A 454 6.61 26.70 17.47
N ASP A 455 5.34 26.29 17.53
CA ASP A 455 4.28 27.02 18.25
C ASP A 455 4.45 26.94 19.78
N PHE A 456 5.25 25.97 20.26
CA PHE A 456 5.58 25.79 21.67
C PHE A 456 6.85 26.54 22.10
N ALA A 457 7.60 27.15 21.17
CA ALA A 457 8.93 27.71 21.47
C ALA A 457 8.90 28.82 22.54
N GLU A 458 7.82 29.60 22.58
CA GLU A 458 7.63 30.70 23.54
C GLU A 458 6.44 30.47 24.49
N VAL A 459 5.87 29.26 24.51
CA VAL A 459 4.69 28.93 25.30
C VAL A 459 5.01 27.81 26.29
N ASP A 460 5.02 28.16 27.57
CA ASP A 460 5.23 27.19 28.63
C ASP A 460 3.95 26.36 28.89
N VAL A 461 3.96 25.13 28.37
CA VAL A 461 2.93 24.11 28.61
C VAL A 461 3.39 22.99 29.55
N GLN A 462 4.55 23.12 30.20
CA GLN A 462 5.09 22.10 31.08
C GLN A 462 4.11 21.80 32.23
N ASP A 463 3.64 20.56 32.32
CA ASP A 463 2.63 20.08 33.27
C ASP A 463 1.27 20.80 33.20
N LYS A 464 0.94 21.40 32.04
CA LYS A 464 -0.30 22.15 31.78
C LYS A 464 -1.13 21.52 30.67
N VAL A 465 -2.36 22.01 30.47
CA VAL A 465 -3.23 21.61 29.35
C VAL A 465 -3.03 22.56 28.18
N ALA A 466 -2.67 22.01 27.02
CA ALA A 466 -2.50 22.78 25.79
C ALA A 466 -3.82 22.85 25.00
N LEU A 467 -4.35 24.05 24.79
CA LEU A 467 -5.49 24.29 23.89
C LEU A 467 -4.96 24.66 22.50
N ILE A 468 -5.23 23.80 21.52
CA ILE A 468 -4.68 23.86 20.16
C ILE A 468 -5.82 23.94 19.16
N SER A 469 -5.64 24.70 18.09
CA SER A 469 -6.58 24.73 16.98
C SER A 469 -6.29 23.59 15.98
N ARG A 470 -7.34 22.91 15.51
CA ARG A 470 -7.25 22.03 14.33
C ARG A 470 -6.83 22.86 13.11
N GLY A 471 -6.02 22.27 12.23
CA GLY A 471 -5.47 22.90 11.02
C GLY A 471 -4.16 22.23 10.60
N GLU A 472 -3.53 22.73 9.55
CA GLU A 472 -2.22 22.42 8.94
C GLU A 472 -1.56 21.04 9.14
N ILE A 473 -1.26 20.61 10.37
CA ILE A 473 -0.58 19.33 10.67
C ILE A 473 -1.56 18.27 11.20
N ALA A 474 -1.19 16.99 11.10
CA ALA A 474 -2.02 15.90 11.58
C ALA A 474 -2.21 15.97 13.11
N PHE A 475 -3.34 15.46 13.61
CA PHE A 475 -3.62 15.45 15.06
C PHE A 475 -2.51 14.76 15.87
N VAL A 476 -1.96 13.66 15.34
CA VAL A 476 -0.86 12.92 15.97
C VAL A 476 0.41 13.76 16.10
N ASP A 477 0.69 14.64 15.13
CA ASP A 477 1.85 15.53 15.16
C ASP A 477 1.65 16.65 16.19
N LYS A 478 0.42 17.16 16.34
CA LYS A 478 0.07 18.12 17.39
C LYS A 478 0.28 17.51 18.78
N ILE A 479 -0.18 16.27 18.97
CA ILE A 479 -0.03 15.53 20.23
C ILE A 479 1.46 15.30 20.53
N ALA A 480 2.23 14.88 19.53
CA ALA A 480 3.67 14.67 19.68
C ALA A 480 4.42 15.96 20.05
N ALA A 481 4.12 17.07 19.37
CA ALA A 481 4.72 18.37 19.66
C ALA A 481 4.36 18.87 21.08
N ALA A 482 3.09 18.74 21.49
CA ALA A 482 2.65 19.12 22.82
C ALA A 482 3.31 18.25 23.91
N LYS A 483 3.43 16.95 23.68
CA LYS A 483 4.13 16.01 24.59
C LYS A 483 5.60 16.36 24.71
N GLN A 484 6.27 16.66 23.60
CA GLN A 484 7.66 17.09 23.60
C GLN A 484 7.87 18.41 24.37
N ALA A 485 6.88 19.31 24.32
CA ALA A 485 6.87 20.55 25.08
C ALA A 485 6.46 20.39 26.56
N GLY A 486 6.15 19.17 27.01
CA GLY A 486 5.84 18.86 28.41
C GLY A 486 4.36 18.99 28.80
N ALA A 487 3.45 19.11 27.84
CA ALA A 487 2.02 19.19 28.11
C ALA A 487 1.50 17.93 28.84
N LYS A 488 0.55 18.12 29.76
CA LYS A 488 -0.10 17.03 30.49
C LYS A 488 -1.28 16.44 29.72
N ALA A 489 -2.00 17.28 28.99
CA ALA A 489 -3.09 16.92 28.11
C ALA A 489 -3.28 17.97 27.02
N VAL A 490 -4.02 17.60 25.99
CA VAL A 490 -4.28 18.44 24.83
C VAL A 490 -5.80 18.58 24.64
N ILE A 491 -6.25 19.76 24.30
CA ILE A 491 -7.61 20.00 23.80
C ILE A 491 -7.45 20.53 22.39
N ILE A 492 -7.99 19.80 21.41
CA ILE A 492 -7.97 20.23 20.02
C ILE A 492 -9.37 20.69 19.68
N HIS A 493 -9.54 21.99 19.43
CA HIS A 493 -10.81 22.52 18.99
C HIS A 493 -10.88 22.60 17.47
N ASN A 494 -12.07 22.36 16.92
CA ASN A 494 -12.33 22.48 15.49
C ASN A 494 -12.19 23.94 15.02
N PHE A 495 -12.17 24.15 13.70
CA PHE A 495 -12.02 25.47 13.09
C PHE A 495 -13.08 25.67 12.00
N ALA A 496 -13.26 26.93 11.57
CA ALA A 496 -14.17 27.26 10.48
C ALA A 496 -13.75 26.54 9.18
N GLY A 497 -14.61 25.67 8.66
CA GLY A 497 -14.32 24.85 7.47
C GLY A 497 -13.77 23.44 7.78
N GLY A 498 -13.51 23.12 9.05
CA GLY A 498 -13.20 21.75 9.46
C GLY A 498 -14.40 20.82 9.32
N THR A 499 -14.15 19.53 9.07
CA THR A 499 -15.20 18.48 9.09
C THR A 499 -16.05 18.60 10.35
N ASN A 500 -17.38 18.54 10.20
CA ASN A 500 -18.38 18.67 11.28
C ASN A 500 -18.44 20.05 11.97
N ALA A 501 -17.73 21.07 11.48
CA ALA A 501 -17.84 22.44 12.01
C ALA A 501 -19.27 22.99 11.86
N PRO A 502 -19.78 23.79 12.84
CA PRO A 502 -19.07 24.32 14.00
C PRO A 502 -18.94 23.33 15.19
N GLY A 503 -19.39 22.08 15.02
CA GLY A 503 -19.24 21.00 16.01
C GLY A 503 -17.79 20.53 16.19
N ALA A 504 -17.62 19.53 17.06
CA ALA A 504 -16.34 18.82 17.23
C ALA A 504 -15.96 18.08 15.95
N SER A 505 -14.70 17.69 15.79
CA SER A 505 -14.26 17.02 14.56
C SER A 505 -14.90 15.64 14.36
N GLY A 506 -15.23 14.95 15.46
CA GLY A 506 -15.66 13.56 15.48
C GLY A 506 -14.51 12.57 15.27
N THR A 507 -13.25 13.02 15.40
CA THR A 507 -12.09 12.19 15.14
C THR A 507 -11.72 11.40 16.38
N PHE A 508 -11.49 10.11 16.19
CA PHE A 508 -10.93 9.23 17.20
C PHE A 508 -9.62 8.62 16.68
N LEU A 509 -8.61 8.59 17.53
CA LEU A 509 -7.23 8.16 17.23
C LEU A 509 -6.80 6.93 18.05
N GLY A 510 -7.53 6.61 19.12
CA GLY A 510 -7.20 5.48 19.99
C GLY A 510 -6.14 5.79 21.01
N ASP A 511 -5.45 4.75 21.43
CA ASP A 511 -4.38 4.86 22.40
C ASP A 511 -3.03 4.53 21.76
N SER A 512 -1.99 5.12 22.33
CA SER A 512 -0.61 4.90 21.92
C SER A 512 0.32 5.24 23.08
N PHE A 513 1.49 4.60 23.17
CA PHE A 513 2.54 5.06 24.09
C PHE A 513 2.99 6.49 23.79
N GLU A 514 2.82 6.93 22.54
CA GLU A 514 3.20 8.28 22.11
C GLU A 514 2.15 9.35 22.40
N PHE A 515 0.93 8.97 22.78
CA PHE A 515 -0.15 9.93 22.98
C PHE A 515 -0.22 10.49 24.41
N LEU A 516 -0.80 11.68 24.50
CA LEU A 516 -1.35 12.28 25.72
C LEU A 516 -2.88 12.19 25.69
N PRO A 517 -3.57 12.27 26.86
CA PRO A 517 -5.01 12.53 26.89
C PRO A 517 -5.34 13.75 26.04
N THR A 518 -6.13 13.53 24.98
CA THR A 518 -6.44 14.53 23.97
C THR A 518 -7.94 14.57 23.76
N PHE A 519 -8.57 15.73 23.91
CA PHE A 519 -10.02 15.92 23.80
C PHE A 519 -10.42 16.66 22.52
N ASP A 520 -11.53 16.26 21.91
CA ASP A 520 -12.10 16.89 20.73
C ASP A 520 -13.13 17.95 21.13
N MET A 521 -12.87 19.21 20.78
CA MET A 521 -13.71 20.35 21.14
C MET A 521 -14.35 20.98 19.90
N SER A 522 -15.57 21.48 20.06
CA SER A 522 -16.25 22.23 19.00
C SER A 522 -15.51 23.53 18.65
N GLN A 523 -15.70 24.02 17.42
CA GLN A 523 -15.16 25.31 17.02
C GLN A 523 -15.64 26.43 17.96
N THR A 524 -16.95 26.46 18.21
CA THR A 524 -17.60 27.51 19.01
C THR A 524 -17.03 27.58 20.43
N ASP A 525 -16.86 26.45 21.10
CA ASP A 525 -16.34 26.42 22.47
C ASP A 525 -14.84 26.79 22.49
N GLY A 526 -14.08 26.30 21.52
CA GLY A 526 -12.64 26.56 21.42
C GLY A 526 -12.30 28.03 21.19
N GLU A 527 -13.01 28.69 20.27
CA GLU A 527 -12.84 30.12 19.99
C GLU A 527 -13.24 30.99 21.20
N ALA A 528 -14.34 30.63 21.88
CA ALA A 528 -14.78 31.31 23.09
C ALA A 528 -13.75 31.17 24.23
N LEU A 529 -13.21 29.97 24.42
CA LEU A 529 -12.20 29.70 25.43
C LEU A 529 -10.87 30.40 25.13
N ARG A 530 -10.39 30.39 23.88
CA ARG A 530 -9.19 31.16 23.49
C ARG A 530 -9.36 32.65 23.74
N SER A 531 -10.55 33.19 23.43
CA SER A 531 -10.86 34.60 23.70
C SER A 531 -10.81 34.92 25.20
N ALA A 532 -11.34 34.02 26.06
CA ALA A 532 -11.29 34.16 27.51
C ALA A 532 -9.87 34.05 28.10
N LEU A 533 -8.98 33.27 27.48
CA LEU A 533 -7.58 33.12 27.90
C LEU A 533 -6.68 34.29 27.46
N SER A 534 -7.16 35.18 26.59
CA SER A 534 -6.41 36.36 26.13
C SER A 534 -6.19 37.37 27.28
N GLY A 535 -5.06 37.23 27.97
CA GLY A 535 -4.66 38.11 29.08
C GLY A 535 -5.17 37.68 30.47
N THR A 536 -5.82 36.51 30.56
CA THR A 536 -6.30 35.94 31.82
C THR A 536 -5.82 34.50 31.96
N LYS A 537 -5.33 34.11 33.14
CA LYS A 537 -5.00 32.70 33.42
C LYS A 537 -6.29 31.88 33.54
N GLY A 538 -6.32 30.71 32.92
CA GLY A 538 -7.40 29.75 33.07
C GLY A 538 -6.97 28.54 33.89
N SER A 539 -7.90 27.95 34.62
CA SER A 539 -7.75 26.62 35.21
C SER A 539 -8.72 25.63 34.60
N ILE A 540 -8.33 24.36 34.59
CA ILE A 540 -9.12 23.24 34.11
C ILE A 540 -8.97 22.04 35.04
N SER A 541 -10.08 21.36 35.32
CA SER A 541 -10.08 20.03 35.93
C SER A 541 -10.90 19.06 35.09
N PHE A 542 -10.63 17.77 35.27
CA PHE A 542 -11.31 16.69 34.56
C PHE A 542 -11.96 15.75 35.57
N ASP A 543 -13.22 15.40 35.35
CA ASP A 543 -13.93 14.38 36.11
C ASP A 543 -14.94 13.64 35.22
N GLY A 544 -15.80 12.82 35.82
CA GLY A 544 -16.90 12.17 35.07
C GLY A 544 -16.45 11.23 33.96
N PHE A 545 -15.22 10.68 34.01
CA PHE A 545 -14.72 9.79 32.97
C PHE A 545 -15.63 8.58 32.79
N THR A 546 -16.17 8.44 31.58
CA THR A 546 -16.97 7.28 31.16
C THR A 546 -16.40 6.73 29.86
N ASN A 547 -16.83 5.52 29.50
CA ASN A 547 -16.54 4.98 28.17
C ASN A 547 -17.74 4.23 27.62
N THR A 548 -17.86 4.25 26.31
CA THR A 548 -18.71 3.35 25.53
C THR A 548 -17.82 2.36 24.78
N THR A 549 -18.39 1.24 24.36
CA THR A 549 -17.69 0.25 23.54
C THR A 549 -18.45 0.08 22.23
N THR A 550 -17.77 0.21 21.10
CA THR A 550 -18.37 -0.07 19.78
C THR A 550 -18.69 -1.57 19.67
N GLU A 551 -19.59 -1.94 18.77
CA GLU A 551 -19.97 -3.35 18.59
C GLU A 551 -18.83 -4.19 17.96
N GLY A 552 -17.92 -3.55 17.22
CA GLY A 552 -16.98 -4.24 16.33
C GLY A 552 -17.67 -4.76 15.07
N ASP A 553 -17.08 -5.75 14.41
CA ASP A 553 -17.72 -6.51 13.32
C ASP A 553 -18.11 -5.69 12.07
N GLU A 554 -17.57 -4.49 11.90
CA GLU A 554 -17.68 -3.74 10.65
C GLU A 554 -16.54 -4.15 9.71
N VAL A 555 -16.83 -4.40 8.43
CA VAL A 555 -15.79 -4.64 7.42
C VAL A 555 -15.13 -3.32 7.10
N ASN A 556 -13.82 -3.22 7.34
CA ASN A 556 -13.07 -2.00 7.10
C ASN A 556 -13.19 -1.60 5.62
N ALA A 557 -13.46 -0.32 5.35
CA ALA A 557 -13.69 0.17 3.98
C ALA A 557 -12.49 -0.09 3.05
N SER A 558 -11.26 -0.05 3.58
CA SER A 558 -10.06 -0.37 2.82
C SER A 558 -9.94 -1.85 2.46
N SER A 559 -10.60 -2.76 3.17
CA SER A 559 -10.51 -4.21 2.94
C SER A 559 -10.87 -4.55 1.49
N SER A 560 -9.90 -5.07 0.74
CA SER A 560 -10.08 -5.48 -0.65
C SER A 560 -11.15 -6.57 -0.76
N ARG A 561 -12.00 -6.43 -1.78
CA ARG A 561 -13.19 -7.25 -2.00
C ARG A 561 -13.04 -8.14 -3.22
N GLY A 562 -13.67 -9.30 -3.20
CA GLY A 562 -13.83 -10.15 -4.37
C GLY A 562 -14.82 -9.55 -5.38
N PRO A 563 -15.20 -10.30 -6.42
CA PRO A 563 -14.77 -11.66 -6.72
C PRO A 563 -13.31 -11.74 -7.20
N SER A 564 -12.72 -12.93 -7.11
CA SER A 564 -11.48 -13.22 -7.83
C SER A 564 -11.75 -13.61 -9.29
N THR A 565 -10.76 -13.41 -10.17
CA THR A 565 -10.88 -13.69 -11.60
C THR A 565 -9.94 -14.81 -12.03
N PRO A 566 -10.30 -15.60 -13.07
CA PRO A 566 -11.44 -15.44 -13.97
C PRO A 566 -12.76 -16.06 -13.48
N ASN A 567 -12.78 -16.78 -12.36
CA ASN A 567 -13.89 -17.68 -12.02
C ASN A 567 -15.09 -17.05 -11.34
N PHE A 568 -15.01 -15.76 -11.01
CA PHE A 568 -16.01 -15.11 -10.17
C PHE A 568 -16.07 -15.77 -8.77
N ASP A 569 -14.92 -16.20 -8.24
CA ASP A 569 -14.86 -16.92 -6.96
C ASP A 569 -15.06 -15.98 -5.76
N ILE A 570 -15.71 -16.49 -4.72
CA ILE A 570 -15.97 -15.79 -3.46
C ILE A 570 -14.66 -15.66 -2.69
N LYS A 571 -14.25 -14.42 -2.49
CA LYS A 571 -13.11 -14.00 -1.68
C LYS A 571 -13.49 -12.67 -0.99
N PRO A 572 -13.03 -12.38 0.25
CA PRO A 572 -12.19 -13.24 1.12
C PRO A 572 -12.87 -14.58 1.45
N ASP A 573 -12.10 -15.57 1.89
CA ASP A 573 -12.67 -16.84 2.37
C ASP A 573 -13.28 -16.65 3.77
N VAL A 574 -12.61 -15.85 4.61
CA VAL A 574 -13.00 -15.52 5.98
C VAL A 574 -12.48 -14.13 6.34
N SER A 575 -13.10 -13.46 7.29
CA SER A 575 -12.65 -12.17 7.81
C SER A 575 -12.14 -12.29 9.24
N ALA A 576 -11.25 -11.39 9.66
CA ALA A 576 -10.77 -11.30 11.02
C ALA A 576 -10.45 -9.85 11.41
N PRO A 577 -10.35 -9.55 12.71
CA PRO A 577 -9.96 -8.22 13.16
C PRO A 577 -8.59 -7.81 12.62
N GLY A 578 -8.55 -6.72 11.86
CA GLY A 578 -7.33 -6.14 11.32
C GLY A 578 -7.26 -4.63 11.47
N THR A 579 -8.21 -4.02 12.17
CA THR A 579 -8.24 -2.58 12.45
C THR A 579 -7.75 -2.30 13.87
N ASN A 580 -6.84 -1.34 14.01
CA ASN A 580 -6.27 -0.88 15.28
C ASN A 580 -5.65 -2.00 16.14
N ILE A 581 -4.96 -2.95 15.51
CA ILE A 581 -4.38 -4.12 16.17
C ILE A 581 -3.06 -3.74 16.87
N MET A 582 -3.03 -3.85 18.19
CA MET A 582 -1.84 -3.65 19.02
C MET A 582 -0.92 -4.88 18.93
N SER A 583 0.34 -4.69 18.53
CA SER A 583 1.35 -5.75 18.48
C SER A 583 2.77 -5.19 18.49
N ALA A 584 3.75 -6.08 18.63
CA ALA A 584 5.18 -5.78 18.77
C ALA A 584 5.75 -5.00 17.58
N ILE A 585 6.77 -4.16 17.82
CA ILE A 585 7.56 -3.48 16.79
C ILE A 585 9.06 -3.65 17.08
N PRO A 586 9.92 -3.59 16.05
CA PRO A 586 11.36 -3.70 16.26
C PRO A 586 11.91 -2.49 17.01
N MET A 587 12.95 -2.73 17.80
CA MET A 587 13.76 -1.66 18.41
C MET A 587 15.15 -1.54 17.78
N TYR A 588 15.42 -2.34 16.74
CA TYR A 588 16.67 -2.37 15.99
C TYR A 588 17.91 -2.42 16.90
N LYS A 589 17.92 -3.32 17.88
CA LYS A 589 18.95 -3.40 18.93
C LYS A 589 20.39 -3.41 18.41
N ALA A 590 20.63 -3.94 17.21
CA ALA A 590 21.93 -3.90 16.57
C ALA A 590 22.41 -2.47 16.19
N ASP A 591 21.48 -1.57 15.89
CA ASP A 591 21.74 -0.14 15.66
C ASP A 591 21.65 0.66 16.97
N PHE A 592 20.76 0.26 17.88
CA PHE A 592 20.49 0.92 19.16
C PHE A 592 20.63 -0.08 20.34
N PRO A 593 21.86 -0.36 20.83
CA PRO A 593 22.09 -1.39 21.85
C PRO A 593 21.35 -1.19 23.18
N ASP A 594 21.06 0.07 23.52
CA ASP A 594 20.41 0.48 24.77
C ASP A 594 18.87 0.64 24.62
N ALA A 595 18.29 0.27 23.47
CA ALA A 595 16.87 0.42 23.24
C ALA A 595 16.03 -0.46 24.20
N SER A 596 14.97 0.14 24.77
CA SER A 596 14.03 -0.56 25.65
C SER A 596 12.90 -1.20 24.85
N TYR A 597 12.55 -2.44 25.19
CA TYR A 597 11.37 -3.13 24.66
C TYR A 597 10.10 -2.90 25.49
N SER A 598 10.19 -2.15 26.59
CA SER A 598 9.05 -1.94 27.51
C SER A 598 7.84 -1.32 26.82
N GLN A 599 8.03 -0.52 25.75
CA GLN A 599 6.96 0.14 25.00
C GLN A 599 7.07 -0.16 23.49
N ALA A 600 7.72 -1.26 23.11
CA ALA A 600 7.94 -1.64 21.72
C ALA A 600 6.70 -2.27 21.08
N TYR A 601 5.55 -1.59 21.14
CA TYR A 601 4.30 -2.01 20.53
C TYR A 601 3.58 -0.83 19.89
N THR A 602 2.82 -1.09 18.82
CA THR A 602 1.97 -0.07 18.18
C THR A 602 0.71 -0.69 17.61
N ARG A 603 -0.29 0.17 17.38
CA ARG A 603 -1.46 -0.19 16.56
C ARG A 603 -1.17 -0.05 15.08
N LYS A 604 -1.65 -1.01 14.28
CA LYS A 604 -1.67 -0.96 12.81
C LYS A 604 -3.03 -1.42 12.30
N THR A 605 -3.38 -0.95 11.11
CA THR A 605 -4.64 -1.27 10.42
C THR A 605 -4.35 -1.83 9.03
N GLY A 606 -5.06 -2.90 8.68
CA GLY A 606 -5.04 -3.49 7.35
C GLY A 606 -5.37 -4.99 7.37
N THR A 607 -5.63 -5.54 6.19
CA THR A 607 -5.75 -7.00 6.00
C THR A 607 -4.46 -7.73 6.43
N SER A 608 -3.33 -7.05 6.46
CA SER A 608 -2.07 -7.54 7.04
C SER A 608 -2.12 -7.87 8.52
N MET A 609 -3.01 -7.23 9.28
CA MET A 609 -3.20 -7.51 10.71
C MET A 609 -4.33 -8.52 10.94
N ALA A 610 -5.29 -8.63 10.02
CA ALA A 610 -6.30 -9.69 10.05
C ALA A 610 -5.72 -11.08 9.72
N THR A 611 -4.82 -11.15 8.74
CA THR A 611 -4.15 -12.38 8.28
C THR A 611 -3.45 -13.16 9.40
N PRO A 612 -2.62 -12.53 10.28
CA PRO A 612 -1.96 -13.25 11.37
C PRO A 612 -2.93 -13.74 12.45
N HIS A 613 -4.12 -13.14 12.61
CA HIS A 613 -5.14 -13.73 13.48
C HIS A 613 -5.57 -15.10 12.96
N ILE A 614 -5.86 -15.19 11.66
CA ILE A 614 -6.23 -16.46 11.01
C ILE A 614 -5.05 -17.44 11.01
N ALA A 615 -3.81 -17.00 10.80
CA ALA A 615 -2.64 -17.88 10.88
C ALA A 615 -2.48 -18.48 12.29
N GLY A 616 -2.67 -17.68 13.34
CA GLY A 616 -2.69 -18.17 14.71
C GLY A 616 -3.84 -19.16 14.98
N ILE A 617 -5.06 -18.84 14.57
CA ILE A 617 -6.22 -19.73 14.74
C ILE A 617 -6.01 -21.04 13.97
N ALA A 618 -5.49 -20.97 12.74
CA ALA A 618 -5.15 -22.16 11.95
C ALA A 618 -4.12 -23.05 12.66
N ALA A 619 -3.17 -22.46 13.39
CA ALA A 619 -2.24 -23.22 14.23
C ALA A 619 -2.94 -23.90 15.42
N LEU A 620 -3.91 -23.23 16.07
CA LEU A 620 -4.72 -23.84 17.13
C LEU A 620 -5.59 -25.00 16.60
N VAL A 621 -6.23 -24.82 15.44
CA VAL A 621 -6.99 -25.88 14.76
C VAL A 621 -6.06 -27.05 14.41
N LYS A 622 -4.88 -26.77 13.86
CA LYS A 622 -3.90 -27.82 13.50
C LYS A 622 -3.36 -28.57 14.71
N GLN A 623 -3.19 -27.90 15.85
CA GLN A 623 -2.82 -28.55 17.10
C GLN A 623 -3.93 -29.48 17.61
N ALA A 624 -5.19 -29.03 17.58
CA ALA A 624 -6.33 -29.84 18.00
C ALA A 624 -6.57 -31.03 17.04
N HIS A 625 -6.31 -30.83 15.75
CA HIS A 625 -6.56 -31.79 14.68
C HIS A 625 -5.31 -32.06 13.84
N PRO A 626 -4.30 -32.76 14.38
CA PRO A 626 -3.03 -32.97 13.69
C PRO A 626 -3.16 -33.75 12.38
N ASP A 627 -4.18 -34.60 12.25
CA ASP A 627 -4.45 -35.41 11.06
C ASP A 627 -5.21 -34.66 9.97
N TRP A 628 -5.75 -33.47 10.26
CA TRP A 628 -6.45 -32.66 9.26
C TRP A 628 -5.51 -32.11 8.21
N ASN A 629 -6.00 -32.10 6.98
CA ASN A 629 -5.31 -31.50 5.85
C ASN A 629 -5.61 -29.98 5.79
N ALA A 630 -4.94 -29.25 4.88
CA ALA A 630 -5.08 -27.80 4.80
C ALA A 630 -6.49 -27.32 4.41
N PHE A 631 -7.24 -28.13 3.64
CA PHE A 631 -8.62 -27.88 3.23
C PHE A 631 -9.61 -28.08 4.37
N ASP A 632 -9.42 -29.10 5.22
CA ASP A 632 -10.26 -29.30 6.40
C ASP A 632 -10.21 -28.05 7.32
N VAL A 633 -9.00 -27.50 7.52
CA VAL A 633 -8.80 -26.26 8.30
C VAL A 633 -9.48 -25.06 7.63
N LYS A 634 -9.30 -24.89 6.30
CA LYS A 634 -9.96 -23.81 5.54
C LYS A 634 -11.48 -23.88 5.65
N VAL A 635 -12.06 -25.07 5.51
CA VAL A 635 -13.51 -25.31 5.59
C VAL A 635 -14.03 -25.07 7.00
N ALA A 636 -13.31 -25.52 8.04
CA ALA A 636 -13.69 -25.24 9.42
C ALA A 636 -13.75 -23.74 9.72
N LEU A 637 -12.72 -22.98 9.32
CA LEU A 637 -12.68 -21.52 9.49
C LEU A 637 -13.85 -20.82 8.78
N SER A 638 -14.21 -21.28 7.58
CA SER A 638 -15.30 -20.71 6.78
C SER A 638 -16.67 -21.10 7.30
N ASN A 639 -16.95 -22.40 7.49
CA ASN A 639 -18.27 -22.90 7.86
C ASN A 639 -18.77 -22.37 9.19
N THR A 640 -17.87 -22.17 10.15
CA THR A 640 -18.23 -21.76 11.51
C THR A 640 -18.09 -20.25 11.72
N ALA A 641 -17.80 -19.48 10.68
CA ALA A 641 -17.67 -18.03 10.78
C ALA A 641 -19.01 -17.38 11.16
N THR A 642 -18.93 -16.26 11.86
CA THR A 642 -20.06 -15.40 12.20
C THR A 642 -20.35 -14.46 11.05
N ILE A 643 -21.50 -14.64 10.41
CA ILE A 643 -21.98 -13.75 9.33
C ILE A 643 -22.28 -12.37 9.92
N LEU A 644 -21.72 -11.35 9.28
CA LEU A 644 -21.91 -9.92 9.61
C LEU A 644 -23.12 -9.38 8.86
N ASP A 645 -23.49 -8.11 9.12
CA ASP A 645 -24.68 -7.48 8.52
C ASP A 645 -24.71 -7.60 6.98
N THR A 646 -25.54 -8.53 6.48
CA THR A 646 -25.65 -8.86 5.06
C THR A 646 -26.29 -7.75 4.22
N LYS A 647 -26.90 -6.74 4.88
CA LYS A 647 -27.39 -5.53 4.21
C LYS A 647 -26.28 -4.52 3.93
N LYS A 648 -25.21 -4.55 4.73
CA LYS A 648 -24.01 -3.72 4.56
C LYS A 648 -22.93 -4.42 3.72
N TYR A 649 -22.75 -5.72 3.95
CA TYR A 649 -21.62 -6.49 3.43
C TYR A 649 -22.09 -7.73 2.69
N ASP A 650 -21.87 -7.78 1.38
CA ASP A 650 -22.11 -8.99 0.59
C ASP A 650 -21.00 -10.03 0.78
N VAL A 651 -21.18 -11.22 0.19
CA VAL A 651 -20.21 -12.32 0.27
C VAL A 651 -18.81 -11.96 -0.27
N PHE A 652 -18.68 -10.93 -1.11
CA PHE A 652 -17.39 -10.47 -1.63
C PHE A 652 -16.69 -9.47 -0.72
N ALA A 653 -17.41 -8.88 0.24
CA ALA A 653 -16.84 -8.05 1.28
C ALA A 653 -16.41 -8.87 2.50
N GLN A 654 -17.27 -9.77 2.99
CA GLN A 654 -17.04 -10.49 4.26
C GLN A 654 -16.68 -11.97 4.10
N GLY A 655 -16.83 -12.56 2.90
CA GLY A 655 -16.64 -14.00 2.70
C GLY A 655 -17.70 -14.79 3.44
N ALA A 656 -17.28 -15.79 4.22
CA ALA A 656 -18.16 -16.51 5.14
C ALA A 656 -18.48 -15.73 6.43
N GLY A 657 -17.87 -14.55 6.63
CA GLY A 657 -18.03 -13.73 7.84
C GLY A 657 -16.76 -13.67 8.68
N ARG A 658 -16.86 -13.09 9.89
CA ARG A 658 -15.74 -13.03 10.85
C ARG A 658 -15.52 -14.40 11.47
N VAL A 659 -14.28 -14.87 11.50
CA VAL A 659 -13.89 -16.14 12.13
C VAL A 659 -14.45 -16.27 13.55
N ASN A 660 -14.87 -17.49 13.90
CA ASN A 660 -15.15 -17.92 15.26
C ASN A 660 -14.14 -19.01 15.62
N ALA A 661 -13.11 -18.65 16.39
CA ALA A 661 -11.97 -19.54 16.63
C ALA A 661 -12.38 -20.80 17.39
N TYR A 662 -13.21 -20.65 18.44
CA TYR A 662 -13.65 -21.78 19.24
C TYR A 662 -14.48 -22.77 18.42
N ALA A 663 -15.42 -22.26 17.60
CA ALA A 663 -16.23 -23.12 16.74
C ALA A 663 -15.40 -23.80 15.64
N ALA A 664 -14.39 -23.11 15.09
CA ALA A 664 -13.50 -23.68 14.08
C ALA A 664 -12.59 -24.79 14.64
N VAL A 665 -12.20 -24.70 15.92
CA VAL A 665 -11.48 -25.78 16.62
C VAL A 665 -12.40 -26.93 16.99
N HIS A 666 -13.68 -26.67 17.31
CA HIS A 666 -14.63 -27.68 17.78
C HIS A 666 -15.88 -27.84 16.89
N PRO A 667 -15.76 -28.04 15.55
CA PRO A 667 -16.93 -28.18 14.71
C PRO A 667 -17.62 -29.51 14.98
N ASN A 668 -18.96 -29.51 15.04
CA ASN A 668 -19.74 -30.75 15.09
C ASN A 668 -19.82 -31.40 13.70
N ALA A 669 -19.82 -30.59 12.65
CA ALA A 669 -19.88 -31.02 11.27
C ALA A 669 -19.13 -30.05 10.35
N LEU A 670 -18.64 -30.55 9.22
CA LEU A 670 -18.06 -29.74 8.14
C LEU A 670 -18.81 -30.01 6.83
N ALA A 671 -19.12 -28.95 6.09
CA ALA A 671 -19.85 -28.98 4.84
C ALA A 671 -18.98 -28.46 3.70
N TYR A 672 -18.81 -29.31 2.69
CA TYR A 672 -17.88 -29.10 1.59
C TYR A 672 -18.66 -29.01 0.29
N ALA A 673 -18.58 -27.86 -0.39
CA ALA A 673 -19.13 -27.71 -1.72
C ALA A 673 -18.19 -28.33 -2.75
N GLN A 674 -18.71 -29.21 -3.60
CA GLN A 674 -18.03 -29.71 -4.78
C GLN A 674 -18.29 -28.73 -5.93
N ASP A 675 -17.30 -27.88 -6.21
CA ASP A 675 -17.37 -26.89 -7.28
C ASP A 675 -16.46 -27.29 -8.46
N GLN A 676 -16.58 -26.58 -9.58
CA GLN A 676 -15.69 -26.67 -10.73
C GLN A 676 -15.29 -25.26 -11.19
N ALA A 677 -14.01 -25.04 -11.45
CA ALA A 677 -13.43 -23.78 -11.89
C ALA A 677 -12.90 -23.88 -13.33
N ILE A 678 -12.94 -22.77 -14.07
CA ILE A 678 -12.26 -22.57 -15.35
C ILE A 678 -10.79 -22.25 -15.08
N VAL A 679 -9.87 -23.01 -15.66
CA VAL A 679 -8.42 -22.88 -15.38
C VAL A 679 -7.78 -21.71 -16.14
N ASP A 680 -8.25 -21.43 -17.35
CA ASP A 680 -7.72 -20.39 -18.24
C ASP A 680 -8.69 -20.07 -19.40
N GLU A 681 -8.23 -19.32 -20.41
CA GLU A 681 -9.02 -18.91 -21.58
C GLU A 681 -9.49 -20.09 -22.46
N SER A 682 -9.04 -21.33 -22.23
CA SER A 682 -9.52 -22.52 -22.94
C SER A 682 -10.94 -22.94 -22.54
N GLY A 683 -11.45 -22.46 -21.40
CA GLY A 683 -12.77 -22.79 -20.88
C GLY A 683 -12.87 -24.17 -20.20
N GLU A 684 -11.74 -24.84 -19.93
CA GLU A 684 -11.73 -26.20 -19.36
C GLU A 684 -12.02 -26.20 -17.84
N LEU A 685 -13.00 -27.00 -17.40
CA LEU A 685 -13.48 -27.09 -16.00
C LEU A 685 -12.74 -28.15 -15.17
N VAL A 686 -12.35 -27.80 -13.94
CA VAL A 686 -11.68 -28.68 -12.96
C VAL A 686 -12.33 -28.56 -11.59
N ASP A 687 -12.37 -29.65 -10.83
CA ASP A 687 -13.01 -29.64 -9.51
C ASP A 687 -12.27 -28.67 -8.53
N ASN A 688 -13.02 -27.94 -7.71
CA ASN A 688 -12.54 -26.97 -6.73
C ASN A 688 -13.36 -27.13 -5.44
N ILE A 689 -12.82 -27.77 -4.41
CA ILE A 689 -13.61 -28.04 -3.19
C ILE A 689 -13.30 -26.99 -2.13
N LYS A 690 -14.35 -26.40 -1.56
CA LYS A 690 -14.27 -25.27 -0.64
C LYS A 690 -15.51 -25.20 0.27
N GLY A 691 -15.44 -24.35 1.30
CA GLY A 691 -16.58 -24.07 2.19
C GLY A 691 -17.64 -23.14 1.59
N THR A 692 -17.50 -22.78 0.31
CA THR A 692 -18.34 -21.81 -0.40
C THR A 692 -18.95 -22.44 -1.66
N VAL A 693 -20.16 -22.06 -2.03
CA VAL A 693 -20.87 -22.60 -3.20
C VAL A 693 -20.87 -21.58 -4.32
N THR A 694 -19.86 -21.61 -5.18
CA THR A 694 -19.80 -20.69 -6.32
C THR A 694 -20.35 -21.35 -7.58
N PHE A 695 -21.25 -20.66 -8.27
CA PHE A 695 -21.73 -21.08 -9.59
C PHE A 695 -20.98 -20.37 -10.71
N GLY A 696 -20.21 -19.32 -10.41
CA GLY A 696 -19.45 -18.55 -11.39
C GLY A 696 -20.36 -17.77 -12.33
N THR A 697 -19.84 -17.38 -13.49
CA THR A 697 -20.61 -16.71 -14.54
C THR A 697 -21.47 -17.70 -15.32
N GLN A 698 -22.77 -17.41 -15.42
CA GLN A 698 -23.79 -18.20 -16.09
C GLN A 698 -24.34 -17.45 -17.29
N ASN A 699 -24.15 -18.00 -18.51
CA ASN A 699 -24.71 -17.39 -19.71
C ASN A 699 -26.18 -17.78 -19.88
N ILE A 700 -27.08 -16.84 -19.56
CA ILE A 700 -28.53 -17.01 -19.72
C ILE A 700 -29.10 -16.27 -20.95
N SER A 701 -28.25 -15.69 -21.79
CA SER A 701 -28.70 -14.91 -22.96
C SER A 701 -29.30 -15.80 -24.06
N GLU A 702 -28.76 -17.02 -24.23
CA GLU A 702 -29.16 -17.95 -25.27
C GLU A 702 -30.19 -18.98 -24.81
N SER A 703 -30.15 -19.39 -23.53
CA SER A 703 -31.04 -20.39 -22.95
C SER A 703 -31.15 -20.24 -21.44
N ALA A 704 -32.20 -20.80 -20.84
CA ALA A 704 -32.28 -20.97 -19.39
C ALA A 704 -31.15 -21.90 -18.91
N VAL A 705 -30.71 -21.73 -17.66
CA VAL A 705 -29.67 -22.55 -17.04
C VAL A 705 -30.21 -23.31 -15.84
N SER A 706 -29.69 -24.52 -15.65
CA SER A 706 -29.88 -25.33 -14.44
C SER A 706 -28.52 -25.93 -14.09
N VAL A 707 -27.98 -25.59 -12.92
CA VAL A 707 -26.66 -26.05 -12.47
C VAL A 707 -26.79 -26.65 -11.08
N ASP A 708 -26.33 -27.89 -10.96
CA ASP A 708 -26.28 -28.60 -9.69
C ASP A 708 -24.87 -28.54 -9.09
N LYS A 709 -24.80 -28.33 -7.77
CA LYS A 709 -23.59 -28.42 -6.96
C LYS A 709 -23.84 -29.36 -5.80
N GLU A 710 -22.96 -30.34 -5.62
CA GLU A 710 -23.03 -31.27 -4.50
C GLU A 710 -22.41 -30.63 -3.25
N ILE A 711 -23.05 -30.78 -2.10
CA ILE A 711 -22.52 -30.39 -0.79
C ILE A 711 -22.42 -31.67 0.05
N LEU A 712 -21.20 -32.06 0.40
CA LEU A 712 -20.95 -33.20 1.27
C LEU A 712 -20.79 -32.70 2.71
N VAL A 713 -21.66 -33.13 3.60
CA VAL A 713 -21.65 -32.82 5.03
C VAL A 713 -21.09 -34.02 5.80
N LYS A 714 -20.06 -33.78 6.61
CA LYS A 714 -19.42 -34.80 7.45
C LYS A 714 -19.64 -34.53 8.93
N ASP A 715 -19.91 -35.58 9.68
CA ASP A 715 -19.86 -35.57 11.14
C ASP A 715 -18.41 -35.63 11.63
N MET A 716 -17.99 -34.64 12.42
CA MET A 716 -16.63 -34.54 12.95
C MET A 716 -16.48 -35.09 14.38
N GLY A 717 -17.58 -35.49 15.03
CA GLY A 717 -17.59 -35.91 16.43
C GLY A 717 -18.41 -37.15 16.74
N GLN A 718 -18.98 -37.82 15.73
CA GLN A 718 -19.94 -38.92 15.87
C GLN A 718 -21.17 -38.54 16.73
N LYS A 719 -21.49 -37.25 16.80
CA LYS A 719 -22.67 -36.77 17.52
C LYS A 719 -23.94 -37.02 16.72
N GLY A 720 -23.83 -37.00 15.39
CA GLY A 720 -24.93 -37.03 14.44
C GLY A 720 -25.97 -35.94 14.70
N GLY A 721 -27.17 -36.17 14.19
CA GLY A 721 -28.34 -35.37 14.53
C GLY A 721 -29.06 -34.78 13.33
N ILE A 722 -30.23 -34.20 13.59
CA ILE A 722 -31.07 -33.61 12.54
C ILE A 722 -30.61 -32.19 12.26
N TYR A 723 -30.24 -31.92 11.01
CA TYR A 723 -29.89 -30.60 10.52
C TYR A 723 -31.04 -30.06 9.66
N ASP A 724 -31.52 -28.87 9.98
CA ASP A 724 -32.42 -28.10 9.13
C ASP A 724 -31.61 -27.31 8.10
N VAL A 725 -32.11 -27.23 6.87
CA VAL A 725 -31.44 -26.57 5.75
C VAL A 725 -32.27 -25.37 5.29
N THR A 726 -31.65 -24.19 5.25
CA THR A 726 -32.29 -22.98 4.70
C THR A 726 -31.39 -22.28 3.71
N VAL A 727 -32.00 -21.60 2.74
CA VAL A 727 -31.30 -20.75 1.77
C VAL A 727 -31.71 -19.31 2.02
N GLU A 728 -30.76 -18.48 2.41
CA GLU A 728 -30.93 -17.04 2.57
C GLU A 728 -30.42 -16.33 1.31
N ILE A 729 -31.30 -15.62 0.60
CA ILE A 729 -30.90 -14.77 -0.54
C ILE A 729 -30.68 -13.35 -0.03
N THR A 730 -29.44 -12.86 -0.09
CA THR A 730 -29.07 -11.51 0.33
C THR A 730 -29.07 -10.53 -0.85
N LYS A 731 -28.84 -11.02 -2.07
CA LYS A 731 -29.04 -10.29 -3.32
C LYS A 731 -29.74 -11.19 -4.33
N GLY A 732 -30.93 -10.76 -4.77
CA GLY A 732 -31.76 -11.51 -5.73
C GLY A 732 -31.57 -11.05 -7.17
N PHE A 733 -31.75 -11.98 -8.11
CA PHE A 733 -31.93 -11.68 -9.53
C PHE A 733 -33.27 -12.26 -10.01
N ALA A 734 -34.06 -11.45 -10.72
CA ALA A 734 -35.39 -11.85 -11.16
C ALA A 734 -35.31 -13.00 -12.17
N GLY A 735 -36.08 -14.07 -11.94
CA GLY A 735 -36.03 -15.28 -12.76
C GLY A 735 -34.91 -16.26 -12.40
N ALA A 736 -34.13 -15.98 -11.35
CA ALA A 736 -33.18 -16.93 -10.78
C ALA A 736 -33.57 -17.37 -9.36
N THR A 737 -33.35 -18.65 -9.07
CA THR A 737 -33.62 -19.27 -7.75
C THR A 737 -32.52 -20.27 -7.40
N LEU A 738 -32.22 -20.41 -6.12
CA LEU A 738 -31.36 -21.45 -5.58
C LEU A 738 -32.16 -22.29 -4.59
N THR A 739 -32.14 -23.61 -4.75
CA THR A 739 -32.79 -24.56 -3.84
C THR A 739 -31.82 -25.64 -3.41
N VAL A 740 -32.02 -26.21 -2.22
CA VAL A 740 -31.36 -27.46 -1.80
C VAL A 740 -32.40 -28.57 -1.80
N ASP A 741 -32.01 -29.76 -2.28
CA ASP A 741 -32.89 -30.93 -2.45
C ASP A 741 -33.57 -31.39 -1.16
N GLN A 742 -32.96 -31.12 -0.01
CA GLN A 742 -33.46 -31.48 1.33
C GLN A 742 -33.58 -30.23 2.20
N THR A 743 -34.74 -30.07 2.85
CA THR A 743 -34.99 -29.02 3.86
C THR A 743 -34.59 -29.44 5.27
N SER A 744 -34.36 -30.74 5.49
CA SER A 744 -33.76 -31.30 6.71
C SER A 744 -33.16 -32.67 6.41
N PHE A 745 -32.12 -33.08 7.14
CA PHE A 745 -31.50 -34.41 7.03
C PHE A 745 -30.97 -34.88 8.39
N ASN A 746 -30.79 -36.19 8.55
CA ASN A 746 -30.16 -36.75 9.75
C ASN A 746 -28.72 -37.16 9.44
N LEU A 747 -27.75 -36.44 10.00
CA LEU A 747 -26.33 -36.71 9.81
C LEU A 747 -25.92 -37.94 10.62
N ASN A 748 -25.40 -38.97 9.94
CA ASN A 748 -24.86 -40.18 10.56
C ASN A 748 -23.62 -40.65 9.78
N GLY A 749 -22.49 -39.98 10.00
CA GLY A 749 -21.27 -40.15 9.23
C GLY A 749 -21.14 -39.10 8.14
N GLU A 750 -21.71 -39.33 6.97
CA GLU A 750 -21.69 -38.40 5.84
C GLU A 750 -23.09 -38.26 5.21
N GLN A 751 -23.40 -37.07 4.69
CA GLN A 751 -24.63 -36.78 3.96
C GLN A 751 -24.32 -35.91 2.74
N SER A 752 -24.80 -36.29 1.56
CA SER A 752 -24.80 -35.42 0.37
C SER A 752 -26.10 -34.63 0.27
N LEU A 753 -25.99 -33.36 -0.12
CA LEU A 753 -27.06 -32.47 -0.50
C LEU A 753 -26.78 -31.96 -1.92
N THR A 754 -27.81 -31.63 -2.68
CA THR A 754 -27.67 -31.02 -4.01
C THR A 754 -28.25 -29.62 -3.99
N ALA A 755 -27.40 -28.61 -4.22
CA ALA A 755 -27.80 -27.23 -4.42
C ALA A 755 -28.01 -26.95 -5.91
N THR A 756 -29.23 -26.66 -6.31
CA THR A 756 -29.64 -26.42 -7.70
C THR A 756 -29.92 -24.95 -7.95
N LEU A 757 -29.10 -24.33 -8.79
CA LEU A 757 -29.35 -23.01 -9.35
C LEU A 757 -30.19 -23.14 -10.62
N VAL A 758 -31.33 -22.47 -10.67
CA VAL A 758 -32.15 -22.34 -11.88
C VAL A 758 -32.26 -20.87 -12.25
N ALA A 759 -32.02 -20.53 -13.52
CA ALA A 759 -32.24 -19.19 -14.03
C ALA A 759 -32.92 -19.22 -15.41
N ASP A 760 -34.00 -18.45 -15.56
CA ASP A 760 -34.73 -18.31 -16.83
C ASP A 760 -33.87 -17.64 -17.90
N GLN A 761 -34.15 -17.92 -19.18
CA GLN A 761 -33.48 -17.24 -20.29
C GLN A 761 -33.76 -15.74 -20.21
N ASN A 762 -32.70 -14.93 -20.25
CA ASN A 762 -32.79 -13.48 -20.29
C ASN A 762 -31.74 -12.90 -21.25
N ALA A 763 -32.19 -12.34 -22.38
CA ALA A 763 -31.34 -11.71 -23.38
C ALA A 763 -30.88 -10.29 -23.01
N GLN A 764 -31.27 -9.77 -21.84
CA GLN A 764 -30.98 -8.41 -21.36
C GLN A 764 -30.39 -8.46 -19.95
N THR A 765 -29.21 -9.05 -19.79
CA THR A 765 -28.46 -9.00 -18.52
C THR A 765 -27.52 -7.80 -18.48
N ASN A 766 -27.26 -7.30 -17.27
CA ASN A 766 -26.38 -6.17 -16.99
C ASN A 766 -25.29 -6.57 -15.99
N PRO A 767 -24.10 -5.94 -16.02
CA PRO A 767 -23.10 -6.10 -14.97
C PRO A 767 -23.71 -5.87 -13.58
N GLY A 768 -23.51 -6.83 -12.68
CA GLY A 768 -24.07 -6.82 -11.33
C GLY A 768 -25.41 -7.57 -11.17
N ASP A 769 -25.96 -8.14 -12.24
CA ASP A 769 -27.07 -9.10 -12.18
C ASP A 769 -26.57 -10.42 -11.57
N GLU A 770 -26.89 -10.64 -10.30
CA GLU A 770 -26.26 -11.69 -9.48
C GLU A 770 -27.27 -12.29 -8.49
N LEU A 771 -27.05 -13.55 -8.13
CA LEU A 771 -27.72 -14.20 -7.01
C LEU A 771 -26.67 -14.52 -5.94
N LEU A 772 -26.78 -13.87 -4.77
CA LEU A 772 -25.85 -14.01 -3.65
C LEU A 772 -26.62 -14.37 -2.38
N GLY A 773 -25.94 -15.07 -1.46
CA GLY A 773 -26.54 -15.42 -0.18
C GLY A 773 -25.78 -16.48 0.60
N TYR A 774 -26.47 -17.16 1.50
CA TYR A 774 -25.93 -18.21 2.36
C TYR A 774 -26.85 -19.43 2.40
N ILE A 775 -26.25 -20.62 2.42
CA ILE A 775 -26.95 -21.87 2.77
C ILE A 775 -26.61 -22.17 4.23
N HIS A 776 -27.62 -22.31 5.08
CA HIS A 776 -27.46 -22.58 6.51
C HIS A 776 -27.84 -24.03 6.82
N LEU A 777 -26.99 -24.71 7.59
CA LEU A 777 -27.23 -26.05 8.13
C LEU A 777 -27.25 -25.95 9.65
N LYS A 778 -28.43 -26.16 10.26
CA LYS A 778 -28.67 -25.90 11.68
C LYS A 778 -29.05 -27.14 12.46
N ASN A 779 -28.35 -27.40 13.56
CA ASN A 779 -28.65 -28.44 14.54
C ASN A 779 -28.77 -27.82 15.94
N GLY A 780 -30.00 -27.48 16.35
CA GLY A 780 -30.23 -26.77 17.61
C GLY A 780 -29.61 -25.36 17.60
N ASP A 781 -28.70 -25.08 18.53
CA ASP A 781 -27.94 -23.82 18.60
C ASP A 781 -26.66 -23.85 17.74
N TYR A 782 -26.28 -25.01 17.21
CA TYR A 782 -25.14 -25.14 16.30
C TYR A 782 -25.59 -24.84 14.87
N GLU A 783 -24.84 -24.00 14.18
CA GLU A 783 -25.13 -23.59 12.82
C GLU A 783 -23.81 -23.49 12.05
N ILE A 784 -23.80 -24.03 10.83
CA ILE A 784 -22.76 -23.76 9.85
C ILE A 784 -23.38 -23.14 8.61
N SER A 785 -22.61 -22.29 7.93
CA SER A 785 -23.05 -21.61 6.73
C SER A 785 -22.09 -21.82 5.56
N LEU A 786 -22.63 -21.77 4.35
CA LEU A 786 -21.88 -21.76 3.11
C LEU A 786 -22.32 -20.54 2.28
N PRO A 787 -21.48 -19.52 2.07
CA PRO A 787 -21.81 -18.43 1.17
C PRO A 787 -21.92 -18.95 -0.26
N PHE A 788 -22.84 -18.41 -1.04
CA PHE A 788 -23.02 -18.74 -2.45
C PHE A 788 -23.05 -17.50 -3.35
N ALA A 789 -22.63 -17.68 -4.60
CA ALA A 789 -22.63 -16.62 -5.60
C ALA A 789 -22.81 -17.16 -7.02
N ALA A 790 -23.66 -16.49 -7.80
CA ALA A 790 -23.83 -16.68 -9.24
C ALA A 790 -23.87 -15.32 -9.94
N ASP A 791 -23.19 -15.21 -11.07
CA ASP A 791 -23.22 -14.03 -11.95
C ASP A 791 -23.98 -14.34 -13.23
N PHE A 792 -24.90 -13.46 -13.63
CA PHE A 792 -25.66 -13.53 -14.88
C PHE A 792 -25.37 -12.35 -15.80
N GLY A 793 -24.74 -11.30 -15.26
CA GLY A 793 -24.40 -10.07 -15.98
C GLY A 793 -23.32 -10.27 -17.05
N GLY A 794 -22.66 -11.43 -17.04
CA GLY A 794 -21.49 -11.69 -17.84
C GLY A 794 -20.28 -10.94 -17.30
N THR A 795 -19.18 -11.01 -18.04
CA THR A 795 -17.96 -10.30 -17.65
C THR A 795 -18.25 -8.82 -17.41
N GLY A 796 -18.07 -8.33 -16.17
CA GLY A 796 -18.32 -6.92 -15.84
C GLY A 796 -17.48 -5.93 -16.67
N LEU A 797 -17.80 -4.63 -16.58
CA LEU A 797 -16.97 -3.59 -17.20
C LEU A 797 -15.55 -3.61 -16.62
N ALA A 798 -14.55 -3.26 -17.43
CA ALA A 798 -13.22 -2.96 -16.92
C ALA A 798 -13.31 -1.81 -15.92
N GLU A 799 -12.68 -1.96 -14.77
CA GLU A 799 -12.56 -0.92 -13.75
C GLU A 799 -11.13 -0.37 -13.77
N ILE A 800 -11.01 0.92 -13.51
CA ILE A 800 -9.75 1.60 -13.23
C ILE A 800 -9.59 1.63 -11.71
N LYS A 801 -8.42 1.22 -11.22
CA LYS A 801 -8.10 1.07 -9.79
C LYS A 801 -6.77 1.71 -9.44
N ASN A 802 -6.59 2.04 -8.17
CA ASN A 802 -5.34 2.57 -7.62
C ASN A 802 -4.79 3.75 -8.43
N MET A 803 -5.68 4.53 -9.07
CA MET A 803 -5.28 5.68 -9.86
C MET A 803 -4.72 6.74 -8.91
N SER A 804 -3.42 6.99 -8.99
CA SER A 804 -2.72 7.86 -8.05
C SER A 804 -1.55 8.53 -8.75
N ILE A 805 -1.16 9.71 -8.27
CA ILE A 805 -0.03 10.48 -8.81
C ILE A 805 0.92 10.85 -7.67
N THR A 806 2.23 10.75 -7.92
CA THR A 806 3.26 10.95 -6.88
C THR A 806 3.44 12.41 -6.44
N GLU A 807 3.00 13.38 -7.26
CA GLU A 807 3.11 14.81 -6.98
C GLU A 807 1.92 15.53 -7.61
N LYS A 808 1.37 16.51 -6.90
CA LYS A 808 0.22 17.32 -7.33
C LYS A 808 0.57 18.78 -7.54
N ASP A 809 1.68 19.28 -6.99
CA ASP A 809 2.23 20.61 -7.26
C ASP A 809 3.46 20.45 -8.14
N LEU A 810 3.35 20.81 -9.43
CA LEU A 810 4.35 20.54 -10.45
C LEU A 810 4.90 21.84 -11.03
N SER A 811 6.21 21.88 -11.26
CA SER A 811 6.90 22.97 -11.96
C SER A 811 7.79 22.37 -13.04
N PHE A 812 7.37 22.44 -14.30
CA PHE A 812 8.12 21.92 -15.45
C PHE A 812 9.11 22.95 -16.01
N ASN A 813 9.93 23.52 -15.14
CA ASN A 813 10.85 24.62 -15.48
C ASN A 813 12.29 24.12 -15.77
N GLY A 814 12.57 22.84 -15.54
CA GLY A 814 13.86 22.19 -15.80
C GLY A 814 14.93 22.39 -14.73
N ASP A 815 14.57 22.84 -13.52
CA ASP A 815 15.51 23.07 -12.41
C ASP A 815 15.81 21.81 -11.56
N GLY A 816 15.13 20.70 -11.85
CA GLY A 816 15.23 19.42 -11.15
C GLY A 816 14.30 19.27 -9.94
N VAL A 817 13.46 20.27 -9.64
CA VAL A 817 12.52 20.28 -8.51
C VAL A 817 11.11 20.18 -9.05
N LYS A 818 10.42 19.06 -8.76
CA LYS A 818 9.01 18.84 -9.16
C LYS A 818 8.74 18.96 -10.67
N ASP A 819 9.77 18.69 -11.48
CA ASP A 819 9.74 18.62 -12.95
C ASP A 819 9.05 17.37 -13.51
N ASN A 820 8.65 16.41 -12.67
CA ASN A 820 7.97 15.20 -13.12
C ASN A 820 7.12 14.57 -12.00
N ALA A 821 6.14 13.76 -12.41
CA ALA A 821 5.40 12.86 -11.54
C ALA A 821 5.24 11.48 -12.18
N GLN A 822 4.83 10.49 -11.40
CA GLN A 822 4.37 9.20 -11.92
C GLN A 822 2.89 9.01 -11.59
N LEU A 823 2.11 8.71 -12.63
CA LEU A 823 0.72 8.29 -12.55
C LEU A 823 0.68 6.75 -12.54
N ALA A 824 0.20 6.14 -11.46
CA ALA A 824 -0.01 4.70 -11.36
C ALA A 824 -1.50 4.37 -11.44
N PHE A 825 -1.87 3.24 -12.04
CA PHE A 825 -3.25 2.71 -12.06
C PHE A 825 -3.26 1.21 -12.39
N THR A 826 -4.40 0.55 -12.20
CA THR A 826 -4.63 -0.86 -12.54
C THR A 826 -5.94 -1.01 -13.29
N LEU A 827 -5.92 -1.70 -14.43
CA LEU A 827 -7.12 -2.12 -15.16
C LEU A 827 -7.48 -3.54 -14.79
N THR A 828 -8.73 -3.77 -14.40
CA THR A 828 -9.19 -5.13 -14.06
C THR A 828 -9.43 -6.01 -15.29
N ARG A 829 -9.63 -5.41 -16.47
CA ARG A 829 -9.92 -6.12 -17.71
C ARG A 829 -9.36 -5.38 -18.92
N ASP A 830 -9.29 -6.09 -20.03
CA ASP A 830 -8.95 -5.48 -21.32
C ASP A 830 -10.04 -4.47 -21.73
N VAL A 831 -9.62 -3.31 -22.21
CA VAL A 831 -10.50 -2.24 -22.70
C VAL A 831 -10.28 -2.06 -24.20
N THR A 832 -11.31 -1.66 -24.94
CA THR A 832 -11.23 -1.51 -26.40
C THR A 832 -10.71 -0.15 -26.83
N SER A 833 -10.91 0.90 -26.04
CA SER A 833 -10.34 2.23 -26.24
C SER A 833 -9.97 2.85 -24.91
N HIS A 834 -8.98 3.73 -24.90
CA HIS A 834 -8.54 4.39 -23.68
C HIS A 834 -7.90 5.75 -23.96
N TYR A 835 -8.08 6.68 -23.03
CA TYR A 835 -7.60 8.05 -23.08
C TYR A 835 -7.18 8.48 -21.68
N ILE A 836 -5.92 8.86 -21.50
CA ILE A 836 -5.46 9.58 -20.30
C ILE A 836 -5.36 11.03 -20.70
N GLU A 837 -6.33 11.82 -20.27
CA GLU A 837 -6.61 13.18 -20.73
C GLU A 837 -6.30 14.21 -19.64
N LEU A 838 -6.01 15.43 -20.08
CA LEU A 838 -5.78 16.57 -19.20
C LEU A 838 -6.99 17.51 -19.30
N TRP A 839 -7.71 17.65 -18.19
CA TRP A 839 -8.88 18.53 -18.09
C TRP A 839 -8.50 19.82 -17.36
N ASP A 840 -8.86 20.97 -17.91
CA ASP A 840 -8.56 22.29 -17.36
C ASP A 840 -9.70 22.79 -16.48
N ILE A 841 -9.47 22.80 -15.17
CA ILE A 841 -10.46 23.22 -14.15
C ILE A 841 -10.81 24.70 -14.33
N MET A 842 -9.84 25.54 -14.72
CA MET A 842 -10.05 26.98 -14.87
C MET A 842 -10.73 27.35 -16.19
N ASN A 843 -10.80 26.41 -17.13
CA ASN A 843 -11.42 26.59 -18.43
C ASN A 843 -12.28 25.36 -18.81
N PRO A 844 -13.40 25.12 -18.11
CA PRO A 844 -14.23 23.93 -18.29
C PRO A 844 -14.95 23.87 -19.65
N GLU A 845 -15.01 24.99 -20.38
CA GLU A 845 -15.51 25.08 -21.76
C GLU A 845 -14.35 25.20 -22.78
N GLY A 846 -13.11 24.98 -22.33
CA GLY A 846 -11.90 25.09 -23.13
C GLY A 846 -11.62 23.87 -24.01
N GLY A 847 -10.45 23.89 -24.65
CA GLY A 847 -10.02 22.80 -25.53
C GLY A 847 -10.70 22.82 -26.90
N LYS A 848 -10.34 21.86 -27.76
CA LYS A 848 -10.83 21.81 -29.15
C LYS A 848 -12.33 21.50 -29.24
N PHE A 849 -12.83 20.72 -28.30
CA PHE A 849 -14.19 20.20 -28.29
C PHE A 849 -15.11 20.96 -27.32
N GLU A 850 -14.62 22.05 -26.74
CA GLU A 850 -15.37 22.90 -25.80
C GLU A 850 -15.89 22.11 -24.57
N ASP A 851 -15.11 21.13 -24.12
CA ASP A 851 -15.44 20.21 -23.02
C ASP A 851 -14.41 20.27 -21.86
N GLY A 852 -13.48 21.23 -21.92
CA GLY A 852 -12.42 21.45 -20.94
C GLY A 852 -11.22 20.51 -21.10
N TYR A 853 -11.28 19.50 -21.98
CA TYR A 853 -10.13 18.63 -22.25
C TYR A 853 -9.20 19.26 -23.28
N ILE A 854 -8.03 19.69 -22.83
CA ILE A 854 -7.08 20.41 -23.69
C ILE A 854 -6.18 19.46 -24.49
N GLY A 855 -6.02 18.21 -24.04
CA GLY A 855 -5.28 17.17 -24.75
C GLY A 855 -5.09 15.90 -23.93
N TYR A 856 -4.15 15.04 -24.33
CA TYR A 856 -3.91 13.73 -23.72
C TYR A 856 -2.44 13.37 -23.57
N PHE A 857 -2.15 12.47 -22.63
CA PHE A 857 -0.85 11.82 -22.49
C PHE A 857 -0.78 10.53 -23.30
N ILE A 858 -1.85 9.73 -23.24
CA ILE A 858 -1.99 8.49 -24.00
C ILE A 858 -3.40 8.44 -24.58
N ALA A 859 -3.50 8.14 -25.87
CA ALA A 859 -4.75 7.80 -26.53
C ALA A 859 -4.51 6.58 -27.41
N GLY A 860 -5.37 5.56 -27.29
CA GLY A 860 -5.14 4.33 -28.02
C GLY A 860 -6.32 3.38 -28.09
N GLN A 861 -6.20 2.44 -29.02
CA GLN A 861 -7.08 1.30 -29.13
C GLN A 861 -6.44 0.13 -28.39
N LYS A 862 -7.24 -0.58 -27.59
CA LYS A 862 -6.86 -1.76 -26.82
C LYS A 862 -5.79 -1.56 -25.74
N LEU A 863 -6.19 -1.62 -24.48
CA LEU A 863 -5.26 -1.71 -23.35
C LEU A 863 -5.63 -2.92 -22.50
N ALA A 864 -4.64 -3.75 -22.18
CA ALA A 864 -4.89 -5.00 -21.46
C ALA A 864 -5.17 -4.74 -19.98
N ALA A 865 -5.80 -5.70 -19.31
CA ALA A 865 -5.80 -5.74 -17.85
C ALA A 865 -4.37 -5.73 -17.30
N GLY A 866 -4.16 -5.14 -16.14
CA GLY A 866 -2.86 -5.07 -15.48
C GLY A 866 -2.59 -3.73 -14.81
N SER A 867 -1.50 -3.67 -14.06
CA SER A 867 -1.01 -2.45 -13.41
C SER A 867 -0.05 -1.70 -14.32
N TYR A 868 -0.17 -0.39 -14.34
CA TYR A 868 0.55 0.51 -15.22
C TYR A 868 1.09 1.70 -14.42
N THR A 869 2.25 2.19 -14.86
CA THR A 869 2.84 3.43 -14.38
C THR A 869 3.22 4.29 -15.58
N LEU A 870 2.86 5.56 -15.54
CA LEU A 870 3.08 6.54 -16.59
C LEU A 870 3.81 7.76 -16.03
N SER A 871 4.95 8.12 -16.62
CA SER A 871 5.63 9.37 -16.28
C SER A 871 4.90 10.57 -16.87
N ILE A 872 4.62 11.55 -16.00
CA ILE A 872 4.13 12.88 -16.35
C ILE A 872 5.34 13.81 -16.34
N ASP A 873 5.83 14.14 -17.52
CA ASP A 873 7.06 14.92 -17.79
C ASP A 873 6.77 16.39 -18.15
N GLY A 874 5.55 16.84 -17.91
CA GLY A 874 5.09 18.18 -18.27
C GLY A 874 4.71 18.35 -19.74
N MET A 875 4.73 17.29 -20.54
CA MET A 875 4.40 17.37 -21.97
C MET A 875 3.13 16.58 -22.30
N TYR A 876 2.19 17.22 -23.01
CA TYR A 876 0.93 16.60 -23.44
C TYR A 876 0.71 16.80 -24.94
N GLN A 877 -0.15 15.97 -25.54
CA GLN A 877 -0.53 16.05 -26.95
C GLN A 877 -1.89 16.75 -27.07
N PRO A 878 -1.96 17.98 -27.63
CA PRO A 878 -3.23 18.67 -27.80
C PRO A 878 -4.16 17.97 -28.82
N TRP A 879 -5.47 18.12 -28.61
CA TRP A 879 -6.49 17.53 -29.51
C TRP A 879 -6.57 18.20 -30.88
N ASP A 880 -6.04 19.41 -31.04
CA ASP A 880 -6.09 20.23 -32.27
C ASP A 880 -5.02 19.87 -33.32
N ALA A 881 -4.30 18.76 -33.11
CA ALA A 881 -3.25 18.25 -34.00
C ALA A 881 -1.98 19.14 -34.10
N THR A 882 -1.76 20.02 -33.12
CA THR A 882 -0.45 20.64 -32.88
C THR A 882 0.57 19.61 -32.36
N PRO A 883 1.89 19.82 -32.51
CA PRO A 883 2.90 18.96 -31.90
C PRO A 883 2.75 18.89 -30.37
N ARG A 884 3.21 17.79 -29.75
CA ARG A 884 3.32 17.66 -28.28
C ARG A 884 3.95 18.93 -27.68
N THR A 885 3.31 19.52 -26.68
CA THR A 885 3.67 20.81 -26.07
C THR A 885 3.68 20.71 -24.55
N THR A 886 4.23 21.73 -23.89
CA THR A 886 4.27 21.84 -22.43
C THR A 886 2.89 22.13 -21.85
N ILE A 887 2.56 21.51 -20.72
CA ILE A 887 1.37 21.83 -19.94
C ILE A 887 1.50 23.29 -19.44
N PRO A 888 0.54 24.17 -19.75
CA PRO A 888 0.56 25.54 -19.23
C PRO A 888 0.40 25.58 -17.71
N ASP A 889 0.77 26.70 -17.12
CA ASP A 889 0.44 26.99 -15.72
C ASP A 889 -1.09 27.00 -15.53
N GLY A 890 -1.61 26.19 -14.61
CA GLY A 890 -3.05 26.08 -14.37
C GLY A 890 -3.44 25.00 -13.37
N LEU A 891 -4.75 24.79 -13.26
CA LEU A 891 -5.37 23.76 -12.44
C LEU A 891 -5.97 22.68 -13.32
N TYR A 892 -5.59 21.42 -13.05
CA TYR A 892 -5.95 20.31 -13.91
C TYR A 892 -6.46 19.10 -13.14
N THR A 893 -7.22 18.24 -13.81
CA THR A 893 -7.29 16.82 -13.47
C THR A 893 -6.65 15.99 -14.57
N ILE A 894 -6.08 14.86 -14.19
CA ILE A 894 -5.70 13.82 -15.16
C ILE A 894 -6.74 12.73 -15.09
N ASP A 895 -7.50 12.61 -16.17
CA ASP A 895 -8.64 11.71 -16.25
C ASP A 895 -8.26 10.51 -17.10
N PHE A 896 -8.56 9.32 -16.60
CA PHE A 896 -8.43 8.11 -17.39
C PHE A 896 -9.81 7.63 -17.79
N LYS A 897 -10.10 7.67 -19.09
CA LYS A 897 -11.35 7.16 -19.67
C LYS A 897 -11.05 5.94 -20.51
N VAL A 898 -11.84 4.89 -20.32
CA VAL A 898 -11.75 3.65 -21.09
C VAL A 898 -13.11 3.22 -21.61
N ILE A 899 -13.12 2.51 -22.73
CA ILE A 899 -14.32 1.83 -23.24
C ILE A 899 -14.17 0.35 -22.94
N SER A 900 -15.11 -0.19 -22.16
CA SER A 900 -15.25 -1.62 -21.92
C SER A 900 -16.63 -2.05 -22.40
N GLN A 901 -16.70 -3.05 -23.27
CA GLN A 901 -17.97 -3.58 -23.79
C GLN A 901 -18.97 -2.49 -24.24
N ASN A 902 -18.47 -1.50 -24.99
CA ASN A 902 -19.24 -0.35 -25.49
C ASN A 902 -19.81 0.59 -24.41
N LYS A 903 -19.41 0.46 -23.14
CA LYS A 903 -19.69 1.44 -22.07
C LYS A 903 -18.40 2.16 -21.66
N ALA A 904 -18.52 3.45 -21.35
CA ALA A 904 -17.40 4.23 -20.83
C ALA A 904 -17.23 3.98 -19.33
N VAL A 905 -15.98 3.78 -18.90
CA VAL A 905 -15.57 3.77 -17.50
C VAL A 905 -14.48 4.83 -17.34
N SER A 906 -14.53 5.58 -16.25
CA SER A 906 -13.56 6.63 -15.99
C SER A 906 -13.16 6.67 -14.51
N ASP A 907 -11.93 7.11 -14.27
CA ASP A 907 -11.43 7.52 -12.96
C ASP A 907 -10.48 8.70 -13.16
N PHE A 908 -10.14 9.44 -12.11
CA PHE A 908 -9.30 10.63 -12.24
C PHE A 908 -8.41 10.87 -11.02
N VAL A 909 -7.35 11.65 -11.23
CA VAL A 909 -6.54 12.22 -10.15
C VAL A 909 -6.48 13.73 -10.28
N GLY A 910 -6.70 14.42 -9.17
CA GLY A 910 -6.67 15.87 -9.09
C GLY A 910 -7.07 16.41 -7.71
N PRO A 911 -7.13 17.74 -7.54
CA PRO A 911 -6.60 18.73 -8.48
C PRO A 911 -5.05 18.64 -8.57
N ILE A 912 -4.50 18.93 -9.74
CA ILE A 912 -3.08 19.05 -10.04
C ILE A 912 -2.81 20.52 -10.37
N ILE A 913 -1.82 21.09 -9.71
CA ILE A 913 -1.39 22.48 -9.89
C ILE A 913 -0.11 22.44 -10.71
N VAL A 914 -0.12 23.08 -11.88
CA VAL A 914 1.09 23.32 -12.66
C VAL A 914 1.45 24.79 -12.51
N LYS A 915 2.65 25.06 -12.02
CA LYS A 915 3.16 26.41 -11.81
C LYS A 915 4.66 26.49 -12.02
N THR A 916 5.05 27.10 -13.13
CA THR A 916 6.45 27.25 -13.58
C THR A 916 7.06 28.63 -13.29
N THR A 917 6.24 29.58 -12.83
CA THR A 917 6.64 30.97 -12.61
C THR A 917 7.03 31.26 -11.16
N ALA A 918 8.07 32.06 -10.95
CA ALA A 918 8.47 32.48 -9.61
C ALA A 918 7.48 33.50 -9.00
N PRO A 919 7.31 33.52 -7.67
CA PRO A 919 6.53 34.55 -6.99
C PRO A 919 7.09 35.97 -7.24
N GLU A 920 6.24 36.99 -7.22
CA GLU A 920 6.67 38.40 -7.22
C GLU A 920 6.47 39.02 -5.84
N ILE A 921 7.42 39.86 -5.41
CA ILE A 921 7.41 40.46 -4.08
C ILE A 921 7.56 41.98 -4.19
N ALA A 922 6.58 42.72 -3.68
CA ALA A 922 6.63 44.16 -3.52
C ALA A 922 6.37 44.55 -2.07
N GLY A 923 7.05 45.58 -1.56
CA GLY A 923 6.82 46.04 -0.20
C GLY A 923 7.64 47.28 0.13
N SER A 924 7.39 47.82 1.32
CA SER A 924 8.06 48.99 1.86
C SER A 924 8.02 48.97 3.38
N VAL A 925 8.86 49.77 4.03
CA VAL A 925 8.78 50.03 5.47
C VAL A 925 8.35 51.46 5.72
N GLU A 926 7.29 51.65 6.49
CA GLU A 926 6.82 52.96 6.96
C GLU A 926 6.43 52.90 8.43
N ASN A 927 6.75 53.94 9.21
CA ASN A 927 6.38 54.08 10.63
C ASN A 927 6.73 52.87 11.53
N GLY A 928 7.81 52.15 11.22
CA GLY A 928 8.23 50.97 11.99
C GLY A 928 7.45 49.69 11.67
N GLN A 929 6.70 49.65 10.56
CA GLN A 929 6.12 48.44 9.99
C GLN A 929 6.62 48.22 8.57
N ALA A 930 7.02 46.99 8.27
CA ALA A 930 7.14 46.51 6.90
C ALA A 930 5.77 46.05 6.44
N THR A 931 5.32 46.52 5.27
CA THR A 931 4.10 46.07 4.61
C THR A 931 4.39 45.73 3.15
N GLY A 932 3.66 44.76 2.59
CA GLY A 932 3.84 44.41 1.20
C GLY A 932 2.86 43.38 0.69
N GLN A 933 3.13 42.92 -0.52
CA GLN A 933 2.32 42.03 -1.33
C GLN A 933 3.21 40.98 -1.98
N ILE A 934 2.83 39.72 -1.86
CA ILE A 934 3.31 38.65 -2.72
C ILE A 934 2.26 38.41 -3.79
N THR A 935 2.65 38.51 -5.05
CA THR A 935 1.78 38.19 -6.18
C THR A 935 2.16 36.83 -6.74
N ASP A 936 1.19 35.93 -6.77
CA ASP A 936 1.42 34.53 -7.09
C ASP A 936 0.16 33.83 -7.59
N LYS A 937 0.30 32.91 -8.56
CA LYS A 937 -0.83 32.16 -9.11
C LYS A 937 -1.50 31.23 -8.09
N TYR A 938 -0.82 30.82 -7.03
CA TYR A 938 -1.48 30.08 -5.94
C TYR A 938 -2.63 30.87 -5.30
N ILE A 939 -2.63 32.21 -5.36
CA ILE A 939 -3.75 33.04 -4.89
C ILE A 939 -4.95 32.88 -5.82
N ASP A 940 -4.72 32.95 -7.13
CA ASP A 940 -5.76 32.81 -8.15
C ASP A 940 -6.33 31.38 -8.16
N TYR A 941 -5.44 30.38 -8.07
CA TYR A 941 -5.82 28.97 -8.02
C TYR A 941 -6.66 28.64 -6.79
N ASN A 942 -6.30 29.18 -5.63
CA ASN A 942 -7.09 28.96 -4.42
C ASN A 942 -8.49 29.57 -4.54
N THR A 943 -8.58 30.74 -5.17
CA THR A 943 -9.87 31.39 -5.48
C THR A 943 -10.73 30.52 -6.39
N GLU A 944 -10.14 29.86 -7.38
CA GLU A 944 -10.85 28.93 -8.25
C GLU A 944 -11.29 27.66 -7.52
N LEU A 945 -10.39 26.98 -6.81
CA LEU A 945 -10.69 25.73 -6.10
C LEU A 945 -11.74 25.91 -5.00
N LYS A 946 -11.81 27.10 -4.40
CA LYS A 946 -12.87 27.46 -3.44
C LYS A 946 -14.27 27.32 -4.03
N LYS A 947 -14.46 27.53 -5.33
CA LYS A 947 -15.76 27.32 -6.01
C LYS A 947 -16.18 25.84 -6.03
N HIS A 948 -15.23 24.94 -5.79
CA HIS A 948 -15.41 23.49 -5.80
C HIS A 948 -15.23 22.84 -4.42
N GLU A 949 -15.15 23.64 -3.34
CA GLU A 949 -14.91 23.15 -1.96
C GLU A 949 -13.56 22.41 -1.80
N LEU A 950 -12.55 22.82 -2.58
CA LEU A 950 -11.21 22.23 -2.61
C LEU A 950 -10.09 23.25 -2.30
N ASP A 951 -10.42 24.33 -1.60
CA ASP A 951 -9.45 25.38 -1.22
C ASP A 951 -8.39 24.87 -0.22
N TYR A 952 -7.28 25.61 -0.14
CA TYR A 952 -6.15 25.35 0.74
C TYR A 952 -5.75 26.61 1.53
N ASP A 953 -4.97 26.44 2.60
CA ASP A 953 -4.30 27.59 3.21
C ASP A 953 -3.20 28.08 2.25
N LEU A 954 -3.22 29.39 1.95
CA LEU A 954 -2.22 30.00 1.08
C LEU A 954 -0.80 29.82 1.64
N ASN A 955 -0.64 29.79 2.96
CA ASN A 955 0.66 29.66 3.62
C ASN A 955 1.24 28.24 3.54
N ASP A 956 0.41 27.22 3.32
CA ASP A 956 0.87 25.86 3.00
C ASP A 956 1.50 25.80 1.59
N LYS A 957 1.06 26.72 0.71
CA LYS A 957 1.49 26.81 -0.67
C LYS A 957 2.55 27.88 -0.94
N LEU A 958 2.63 28.93 -0.12
CA LEU A 958 3.59 30.03 -0.25
C LEU A 958 4.32 30.24 1.08
N ASN A 959 5.48 29.60 1.20
CA ASN A 959 6.35 29.75 2.37
C ASN A 959 7.13 31.07 2.25
N ALA A 960 6.65 32.11 2.91
CA ALA A 960 7.31 33.41 2.97
C ALA A 960 8.13 33.56 4.26
N SER A 961 9.25 34.27 4.17
CA SER A 961 10.08 34.67 5.30
C SER A 961 10.76 35.99 5.02
N TYR A 962 11.29 36.64 6.04
CA TYR A 962 12.09 37.84 5.88
C TYR A 962 13.36 37.79 6.72
N VAL A 963 14.35 38.58 6.31
CA VAL A 963 15.57 38.82 7.05
C VAL A 963 15.77 40.31 7.18
N THR A 964 16.22 40.74 8.36
CA THR A 964 16.62 42.13 8.60
C THR A 964 18.12 42.23 8.81
N THR A 965 18.70 43.38 8.50
CA THR A 965 20.10 43.69 8.86
C THR A 965 20.12 44.84 9.85
N VAL A 966 20.91 44.73 10.91
CA VAL A 966 21.17 45.79 11.90
C VAL A 966 22.69 45.91 12.09
N ASP A 967 23.23 47.11 11.93
CA ASP A 967 24.66 47.43 11.97
C ASP A 967 25.54 46.49 11.12
N GLY A 968 25.03 46.09 9.95
CA GLY A 968 25.70 45.17 9.03
C GLY A 968 25.64 43.68 9.43
N GLN A 969 24.97 43.34 10.54
CA GLN A 969 24.70 41.96 10.94
C GLN A 969 23.32 41.50 10.45
N LYS A 970 23.31 40.39 9.71
CA LYS A 970 22.12 39.76 9.13
C LYS A 970 21.41 38.90 10.20
N SER A 971 20.10 39.06 10.38
CA SER A 971 19.30 38.21 11.27
C SER A 971 19.09 36.82 10.66
N GLU A 972 18.71 35.86 11.51
CA GLU A 972 18.13 34.61 11.01
C GLU A 972 16.81 34.87 10.26
N PRO A 973 16.43 34.04 9.28
CA PRO A 973 15.15 34.15 8.59
C PRO A 973 13.97 33.98 9.54
N VAL A 974 13.00 34.90 9.48
CA VAL A 974 11.77 34.88 10.26
C VAL A 974 10.60 34.57 9.34
N ALA A 975 9.79 33.56 9.67
CA ALA A 975 8.62 33.18 8.88
C ALA A 975 7.59 34.32 8.83
N LEU A 976 6.90 34.44 7.70
CA LEU A 976 5.94 35.48 7.41
C LEU A 976 4.62 34.87 6.95
N ASN A 977 3.54 35.18 7.67
CA ASN A 977 2.19 34.74 7.29
C ASN A 977 1.55 35.74 6.33
N LEU A 978 0.98 35.21 5.26
CA LEU A 978 0.25 35.93 4.25
C LEU A 978 -1.24 35.91 4.56
N SER A 979 -1.89 37.05 4.34
CA SER A 979 -3.33 37.12 4.18
C SER A 979 -3.76 36.36 2.92
N ALA A 980 -5.05 36.03 2.81
CA ALA A 980 -5.60 35.29 1.67
C ALA A 980 -5.37 35.97 0.30
N ASP A 981 -5.13 37.28 0.28
CA ASP A 981 -4.82 38.05 -0.92
C ASP A 981 -3.31 38.17 -1.19
N GLY A 982 -2.45 37.56 -0.36
CA GLY A 982 -0.99 37.63 -0.47
C GLY A 982 -0.36 38.85 0.23
N THR A 983 -1.14 39.68 0.92
CA THR A 983 -0.60 40.81 1.69
C THR A 983 0.14 40.35 2.95
N PHE A 984 1.14 41.12 3.37
CA PHE A 984 1.87 40.90 4.61
C PHE A 984 2.14 42.19 5.37
N THR A 985 2.27 42.05 6.69
CA THR A 985 2.74 43.12 7.57
C THR A 985 3.51 42.56 8.76
N PHE A 986 4.61 43.22 9.15
CA PHE A 986 5.36 42.87 10.35
C PHE A 986 6.11 44.09 10.92
N PRO A 987 6.34 44.14 12.25
CA PRO A 987 7.06 45.25 12.87
C PRO A 987 8.56 45.20 12.52
N VAL A 988 9.17 46.36 12.38
CA VAL A 988 10.63 46.53 12.24
C VAL A 988 11.14 47.59 13.21
N THR A 989 12.39 47.46 13.62
CA THR A 989 13.00 48.34 14.63
C THR A 989 13.60 49.60 14.01
N LYS A 990 13.86 50.62 14.82
CA LYS A 990 14.54 51.84 14.34
C LYS A 990 15.99 51.59 13.95
N GLU A 991 16.60 50.54 14.50
CA GLU A 991 17.97 50.12 14.19
C GLU A 991 18.07 49.33 12.86
N THR A 992 16.96 48.88 12.27
CA THR A 992 16.95 48.10 11.03
C THR A 992 17.52 48.89 9.85
N ASN A 993 18.60 48.38 9.22
CA ASN A 993 19.22 48.92 8.01
C ASN A 993 18.57 48.38 6.74
N THR A 994 18.29 47.09 6.64
CA THR A 994 17.64 46.49 5.45
C THR A 994 16.59 45.46 5.83
N VAL A 995 15.62 45.25 4.94
CA VAL A 995 14.62 44.17 5.02
C VAL A 995 14.54 43.46 3.67
N THR A 996 14.84 42.17 3.66
CA THR A 996 14.73 41.30 2.48
C THR A 996 13.68 40.24 2.74
N VAL A 997 12.74 40.05 1.82
CA VAL A 997 11.69 39.03 1.88
C VAL A 997 12.03 37.91 0.89
N PHE A 998 11.82 36.67 1.31
CA PHE A 998 12.05 35.44 0.55
C PHE A 998 10.75 34.66 0.49
N VAL A 999 10.45 34.08 -0.67
CA VAL A 999 9.24 33.27 -0.87
C VAL A 999 9.63 32.01 -1.61
N LYS A 1000 9.14 30.86 -1.14
CA LYS A 1000 9.17 29.59 -1.86
C LYS A 1000 7.76 29.04 -2.00
N ASP A 1001 7.34 28.80 -3.22
CA ASP A 1001 6.04 28.17 -3.47
C ASP A 1001 6.09 26.64 -3.34
N ALA A 1002 4.92 26.00 -3.31
CA ALA A 1002 4.76 24.56 -3.20
C ALA A 1002 5.18 23.78 -4.45
N ALA A 1003 5.24 24.42 -5.62
CA ALA A 1003 5.78 23.84 -6.84
C ALA A 1003 7.33 23.91 -6.87
N GLY A 1004 7.94 24.60 -5.90
CA GLY A 1004 9.37 24.69 -5.70
C GLY A 1004 10.02 25.98 -6.21
N ASN A 1005 9.27 26.88 -6.85
CA ASN A 1005 9.84 28.14 -7.37
C ASN A 1005 10.11 29.12 -6.22
N THR A 1006 11.18 29.91 -6.36
CA THR A 1006 11.65 30.81 -5.31
C THR A 1006 11.81 32.24 -5.81
N ALA A 1007 11.63 33.19 -4.91
CA ALA A 1007 11.86 34.61 -5.16
C ALA A 1007 12.45 35.30 -3.92
N GLU A 1008 13.27 36.33 -4.14
CA GLU A 1008 13.80 37.20 -3.09
C GLU A 1008 13.68 38.66 -3.52
N SER A 1009 13.40 39.56 -2.57
CA SER A 1009 13.28 41.00 -2.84
C SER A 1009 13.70 41.84 -1.63
N LEU A 1010 14.53 42.84 -1.87
CA LEU A 1010 14.88 43.88 -0.90
C LEU A 1010 13.76 44.92 -0.89
N ILE A 1011 12.97 44.97 0.18
CA ILE A 1011 11.79 45.86 0.30
C ILE A 1011 12.09 47.13 1.10
N TYR A 1012 13.23 47.18 1.80
CA TYR A 1012 13.66 48.37 2.54
C TYR A 1012 15.17 48.42 2.67
N GLU A 1013 15.71 49.62 2.50
CA GLU A 1013 17.08 50.00 2.84
C GLU A 1013 17.02 51.39 3.47
N LYS A 1014 17.59 51.53 4.66
CA LYS A 1014 17.62 52.77 5.44
C LYS A 1014 18.58 53.75 4.75
N GLU A 1015 18.06 54.91 4.35
CA GLU A 1015 18.90 56.00 3.84
C GLU A 1015 19.94 56.39 4.91
N GLU A 1016 21.22 56.34 4.57
CA GLU A 1016 22.27 56.91 5.41
C GLU A 1016 22.09 58.43 5.46
N GLU A 1017 22.09 59.02 6.66
CA GLU A 1017 22.18 60.48 6.80
C GLU A 1017 23.49 60.95 6.14
N GLU A 1018 23.37 61.84 5.16
CA GLU A 1018 24.52 62.46 4.49
C GLU A 1018 25.49 63.02 5.53
N PRO A 1019 26.78 62.64 5.51
CA PRO A 1019 27.78 63.30 6.31
C PRO A 1019 27.92 64.76 5.85
N THR A 1020 27.93 65.67 6.81
CA THR A 1020 28.23 67.09 6.62
C THR A 1020 29.50 67.29 5.76
N PRO A 1021 29.54 68.31 4.86
CA PRO A 1021 30.59 68.40 3.85
C PRO A 1021 31.93 68.79 4.47
N GLU A 1022 32.94 67.93 4.29
CA GLU A 1022 34.36 68.22 4.54
C GLU A 1022 35.16 68.26 3.22
N PRO A 1023 36.30 68.98 3.18
CA PRO A 1023 36.69 69.82 2.07
C PRO A 1023 37.31 69.09 0.85
N GLU A 1024 37.20 69.78 -0.29
CA GLU A 1024 37.70 69.44 -1.63
C GLU A 1024 39.11 68.76 -1.65
N PRO A 1025 39.28 67.67 -2.42
CA PRO A 1025 40.59 67.09 -2.72
C PRO A 1025 41.48 68.03 -3.55
N ASN A 1026 42.79 67.93 -3.35
CA ASN A 1026 43.79 68.61 -4.17
C ASN A 1026 43.92 67.89 -5.53
N ASP A 1027 44.11 68.64 -6.62
CA ASP A 1027 43.98 68.28 -8.05
C ASP A 1027 44.97 67.23 -8.62
N ASN A 1028 45.62 66.39 -7.79
CA ASN A 1028 46.51 65.34 -8.27
C ASN A 1028 45.88 63.95 -8.09
N THR A 1029 45.28 63.44 -9.16
CA THR A 1029 44.83 62.04 -9.29
C THR A 1029 45.83 61.20 -10.07
N THR A 1030 45.82 59.89 -9.87
CA THR A 1030 46.56 58.92 -10.70
C THR A 1030 45.72 57.67 -10.93
N LEU A 1031 45.80 57.08 -12.12
CA LEU A 1031 45.17 55.79 -12.40
C LEU A 1031 46.03 54.62 -11.94
N ILE A 1032 45.38 53.63 -11.32
CA ILE A 1032 45.98 52.36 -10.94
C ILE A 1032 45.09 51.20 -11.39
N VAL A 1033 45.72 50.07 -11.66
CA VAL A 1033 45.03 48.85 -12.11
C VAL A 1033 45.27 47.69 -11.16
N ASN A 1034 44.41 46.68 -11.21
CA ASN A 1034 44.56 45.46 -10.41
C ASN A 1034 45.81 44.64 -10.79
N ASN A 1035 46.26 44.76 -12.05
CA ASN A 1035 47.47 44.10 -12.52
C ASN A 1035 48.02 44.78 -13.78
N GLU A 1036 49.28 45.22 -13.76
CA GLU A 1036 49.96 45.86 -14.89
C GLU A 1036 50.49 44.85 -15.94
N ASN A 1037 50.52 43.55 -15.61
CA ASN A 1037 50.92 42.48 -16.52
C ASN A 1037 49.97 41.27 -16.41
N ILE A 1038 49.05 41.14 -17.38
CA ILE A 1038 48.02 40.11 -17.37
C ILE A 1038 48.41 38.96 -18.30
N THR A 1039 48.37 37.72 -17.79
CA THR A 1039 48.47 36.50 -18.61
C THR A 1039 47.14 35.77 -18.63
N ILE A 1040 46.54 35.61 -19.80
CA ILE A 1040 45.26 34.91 -19.98
C ILE A 1040 45.54 33.50 -20.50
N ASN A 1041 45.23 32.49 -19.68
CA ASN A 1041 45.38 31.06 -20.04
C ASN A 1041 44.11 30.46 -20.67
N GLY A 1042 42.96 31.14 -20.55
CA GLY A 1042 41.67 30.77 -21.16
C GLY A 1042 41.20 31.77 -22.22
N ASN A 1043 39.88 31.91 -22.42
CA ASN A 1043 39.32 32.82 -23.42
C ASN A 1043 39.02 34.23 -22.88
N LYS A 1044 38.95 34.43 -21.55
CA LYS A 1044 38.59 35.70 -20.90
C LYS A 1044 39.48 36.01 -19.69
N GLY A 1045 39.71 37.29 -19.43
CA GLY A 1045 40.40 37.84 -18.25
C GLY A 1045 39.74 39.15 -17.80
N LYS A 1046 40.04 39.63 -16.58
CA LYS A 1046 39.41 40.83 -16.02
C LYS A 1046 40.44 41.85 -15.55
N LEU A 1047 40.23 43.10 -15.95
CA LEU A 1047 40.99 44.28 -15.60
C LEU A 1047 40.06 45.24 -14.85
N VAL A 1048 40.51 45.71 -13.69
CA VAL A 1048 39.76 46.65 -12.84
C VAL A 1048 40.63 47.89 -12.67
N VAL A 1049 40.05 49.05 -12.88
CA VAL A 1049 40.71 50.35 -12.93
C VAL A 1049 40.16 51.24 -11.83
N TRP A 1050 41.06 51.86 -11.07
CA TRP A 1050 40.71 52.85 -10.06
C TRP A 1050 41.44 54.17 -10.31
N GLN A 1051 40.75 55.29 -10.09
CA GLN A 1051 41.38 56.58 -9.93
C GLN A 1051 41.67 56.80 -8.45
N GLU A 1052 42.93 56.99 -8.10
CA GLU A 1052 43.38 57.31 -6.74
C GLU A 1052 43.68 58.80 -6.62
N ALA A 1053 43.10 59.46 -5.62
CA ALA A 1053 43.35 60.86 -5.27
C ALA A 1053 43.97 60.96 -3.89
N ILE A 1054 45.02 61.77 -3.73
CA ILE A 1054 45.59 62.07 -2.39
C ILE A 1054 44.84 63.27 -1.80
N LEU A 1055 44.13 63.02 -0.71
CA LEU A 1055 43.42 64.07 0.01
C LEU A 1055 44.40 64.95 0.80
N ALA A 1056 44.01 66.18 1.13
CA ALA A 1056 44.86 67.14 1.85
C ALA A 1056 45.37 66.65 3.23
N ASN A 1057 44.75 65.62 3.80
CA ASN A 1057 45.15 64.98 5.06
C ASN A 1057 46.14 63.80 4.87
N GLY A 1058 46.63 63.57 3.64
CA GLY A 1058 47.57 62.49 3.30
C GLY A 1058 46.93 61.11 3.11
N LYS A 1059 45.61 60.97 3.23
CA LYS A 1059 44.89 59.71 2.93
C LYS A 1059 44.53 59.62 1.45
N THR A 1060 44.47 58.40 0.93
CA THR A 1060 44.12 58.10 -0.47
C THR A 1060 42.65 57.74 -0.61
N LYS A 1061 41.93 58.36 -1.56
CA LYS A 1061 40.58 57.97 -1.99
C LYS A 1061 40.68 57.23 -3.33
N LYS A 1062 40.20 55.99 -3.39
CA LYS A 1062 40.11 55.20 -4.63
C LYS A 1062 38.68 55.16 -5.14
N THR A 1063 38.47 55.58 -6.37
CA THR A 1063 37.18 55.48 -7.07
C THR A 1063 37.32 54.43 -8.16
N ASN A 1064 36.46 53.41 -8.19
CA ASN A 1064 36.45 52.44 -9.27
C ASN A 1064 35.86 53.10 -10.53
N VAL A 1065 36.64 53.14 -11.59
CA VAL A 1065 36.29 53.79 -12.86
C VAL A 1065 36.32 52.80 -14.02
N THR A 1066 36.18 51.50 -13.73
CA THR A 1066 36.36 50.43 -14.72
C THR A 1066 35.38 50.51 -15.89
N LYS A 1067 34.14 50.97 -15.66
CA LYS A 1067 33.13 51.10 -16.72
C LYS A 1067 33.22 52.45 -17.45
N GLU A 1068 33.78 53.44 -16.77
CA GLU A 1068 33.86 54.83 -17.19
C GLU A 1068 35.18 55.15 -17.90
N ALA A 1069 36.22 54.33 -17.70
CA ALA A 1069 37.49 54.43 -18.40
C ALA A 1069 37.37 53.98 -19.86
N THR A 1070 38.16 54.64 -20.72
CA THR A 1070 38.28 54.29 -22.13
C THR A 1070 39.45 53.33 -22.31
N TYR A 1071 39.22 52.25 -23.06
CA TYR A 1071 40.24 51.22 -23.31
C TYR A 1071 40.61 51.18 -24.78
N THR A 1072 41.90 51.22 -25.08
CA THR A 1072 42.42 51.11 -26.45
C THR A 1072 43.42 49.96 -26.52
N VAL A 1073 43.15 48.99 -27.39
CA VAL A 1073 44.02 47.82 -27.58
C VAL A 1073 44.96 48.08 -28.75
N ALA A 1074 46.27 47.94 -28.52
CA ALA A 1074 47.26 48.23 -29.56
C ALA A 1074 47.19 47.25 -30.76
N ASP A 1075 46.79 46.00 -30.52
CA ASP A 1075 46.52 45.01 -31.56
C ASP A 1075 45.22 44.25 -31.26
N GLU A 1076 44.12 44.74 -31.83
CA GLU A 1076 42.77 44.17 -31.66
C GLU A 1076 42.57 42.79 -32.30
N SER A 1077 43.56 42.30 -33.07
CA SER A 1077 43.54 40.93 -33.59
C SER A 1077 43.90 39.89 -32.51
N ILE A 1078 44.60 40.31 -31.46
CA ILE A 1078 45.03 39.45 -30.35
C ILE A 1078 43.95 39.36 -29.26
N LEU A 1079 43.29 40.48 -28.92
CA LEU A 1079 42.21 40.52 -27.93
C LEU A 1079 41.24 41.69 -28.18
N SER A 1080 40.11 41.68 -27.48
CA SER A 1080 39.26 42.86 -27.28
C SER A 1080 39.04 43.12 -25.80
N VAL A 1081 38.68 44.35 -25.44
CA VAL A 1081 38.31 44.71 -24.07
C VAL A 1081 37.07 45.59 -24.08
N GLU A 1082 36.12 45.28 -23.20
CA GLU A 1082 34.90 46.06 -23.01
C GLU A 1082 34.60 46.11 -21.51
N ASN A 1083 34.49 47.32 -20.95
CA ASN A 1083 34.19 47.55 -19.52
C ASN A 1083 35.08 46.72 -18.57
N GLY A 1084 36.39 46.63 -18.88
CA GLY A 1084 37.38 45.87 -18.12
C GLY A 1084 37.38 44.34 -18.36
N LEU A 1085 36.49 43.80 -19.19
CA LEU A 1085 36.51 42.38 -19.57
C LEU A 1085 37.37 42.17 -20.82
N ILE A 1086 38.51 41.49 -20.66
CA ILE A 1086 39.43 41.16 -21.74
C ILE A 1086 39.01 39.82 -22.35
N THR A 1087 38.80 39.76 -23.66
CA THR A 1087 38.51 38.53 -24.40
C THR A 1087 39.65 38.22 -25.37
N ALA A 1088 40.32 37.09 -25.17
CA ALA A 1088 41.41 36.64 -26.04
C ALA A 1088 40.85 36.13 -27.38
N LYS A 1089 41.37 36.64 -28.49
CA LYS A 1089 41.01 36.21 -29.85
C LYS A 1089 42.07 35.29 -30.47
N LYS A 1090 43.34 35.51 -30.17
CA LYS A 1090 44.48 34.74 -30.69
C LYS A 1090 45.66 34.77 -29.72
N LYS A 1091 46.51 33.74 -29.74
CA LYS A 1091 47.79 33.70 -29.03
C LYS A 1091 48.74 34.83 -29.46
N GLY A 1092 49.18 35.63 -28.50
CA GLY A 1092 50.12 36.74 -28.72
C GLY A 1092 50.26 37.63 -27.49
N SER A 1093 51.04 38.70 -27.61
CA SER A 1093 51.14 39.74 -26.58
C SER A 1093 50.82 41.09 -27.20
N THR A 1094 50.00 41.88 -26.51
CA THR A 1094 49.65 43.26 -26.90
C THR A 1094 49.49 44.12 -25.64
N THR A 1095 49.28 45.42 -25.80
CA THR A 1095 49.04 46.34 -24.68
C THR A 1095 47.63 46.90 -24.72
N ILE A 1096 47.08 47.19 -23.54
CA ILE A 1096 45.84 47.92 -23.37
C ILE A 1096 46.20 49.24 -22.70
N THR A 1097 45.96 50.34 -23.42
CA THR A 1097 46.00 51.68 -22.86
C THR A 1097 44.65 52.02 -22.26
N ILE A 1098 44.65 52.51 -21.03
CA ILE A 1098 43.46 52.87 -20.27
C ILE A 1098 43.54 54.34 -19.94
N ALA A 1099 42.54 55.11 -20.36
CA ALA A 1099 42.46 56.54 -20.11
C ALA A 1099 41.17 56.89 -19.37
N TYR A 1100 41.27 57.75 -18.36
CA TYR A 1100 40.12 58.30 -17.64
C TYR A 1100 40.46 59.71 -17.15
N LYS A 1101 39.70 60.70 -17.62
CA LYS A 1101 40.05 62.13 -17.52
C LYS A 1101 41.44 62.39 -18.13
N ASP A 1102 42.33 63.08 -17.39
CA ASP A 1102 43.66 63.47 -17.87
C ASP A 1102 44.76 62.43 -17.55
N ASP A 1103 44.40 61.30 -16.93
CA ASP A 1103 45.31 60.22 -16.54
C ASP A 1103 45.26 59.06 -17.54
N GLU A 1104 46.42 58.46 -17.83
CA GLU A 1104 46.57 57.30 -18.71
C GLU A 1104 47.53 56.25 -18.10
N ILE A 1105 47.17 54.98 -18.20
CA ILE A 1105 48.03 53.85 -17.80
C ILE A 1105 47.97 52.73 -18.85
N THR A 1106 49.14 52.15 -19.17
CA THR A 1106 49.25 51.06 -20.15
C THR A 1106 49.59 49.74 -19.46
N VAL A 1107 48.83 48.70 -19.80
CA VAL A 1107 48.95 47.35 -19.23
C VAL A 1107 49.38 46.36 -20.32
N ASN A 1108 50.36 45.51 -20.03
CA ASN A 1108 50.76 44.45 -20.95
C ASN A 1108 49.87 43.22 -20.78
N VAL A 1109 49.39 42.65 -21.88
CA VAL A 1109 48.54 41.45 -21.86
C VAL A 1109 49.10 40.38 -22.78
N THR A 1110 49.31 39.18 -22.26
CA THR A 1110 49.75 38.00 -23.02
C THR A 1110 48.68 36.92 -23.00
N THR A 1111 48.25 36.47 -24.17
CA THR A 1111 47.29 35.38 -24.36
C THR A 1111 48.04 34.10 -24.76
N ARG A 1112 47.81 32.99 -24.05
CA ARG A 1112 48.59 31.74 -24.26
C ARG A 1112 47.89 30.67 -25.09
N LYS A 1113 46.65 30.91 -25.52
CA LYS A 1113 45.85 30.00 -26.32
C LYS A 1113 45.70 30.48 -27.76
#